data_AF-A0A964ESH3-F1
#
_entry.id   AF-A0A964ESH3-F1
#
_cell.length_a   1.000
_cell.length_b   1.000
_cell.length_c   1.000
_cell.angle_alpha   90.00
_cell.angle_beta   90.00
_cell.angle_gamma   90.00
#
_symmetry.space_group_name_H-M   'P 1'
#
loop_
_entity.id
_entity.type
_entity.pdbx_description
1 polymer ?
#
loop_
_entity_poly.entity_id
_entity_poly.type
_entity_poly.pdbx_seq_one_letter_code
_entity_poly.pdbx_strand_id
1 'polypeptide(L)'
;MALLFGDKKTPLQRLKRGDFKTQDELRELMSAVAEDPGLRIQDFLWALTDPRRDLRSLAHQLIIARNLPGTFQAILREATTQPDGPERRLLVGLLPRVRDPQALDVLTHAMEKTKGELRLVASEVMLSYPLDQIHAYVARFLRLGDEELRLRALAKLSDDLKEGAHIDGGLRKIVNQLCVDPSDRVRLRAFQVLAKDPDSDFIRLILDRLRHERFTIKQQLIRILETTTVGQDSGILDELIPLLGEGDDLIRNAALKIATRAGDPGEVIRRIILYSKTLMGWMRERIHQTIAEFGDQLLDPIIELMGHRDPGIRSSALLFAVNHDSPRLIAPIVRLLDDQDWWTRVVAMDALGRLKAVPAVEPLIHALADPDVRWSAVEALASIGDPRALPAIAKLLGDPATEVRIEVINALEIFNDPRGLKLLQQVLQRDSELEVRERAMEAFKKISAANAIEIDEAGLKADLAITSGTDKQIDRLLVQTRKMGASDFHLSPGTPAAVRRNGELVQLGERIFTAQETGGLIREMLNDHQRESVGTMRQLDFCYDIRGAGRYRTNVYEERRGTGAVFRVIPNEVPTFESTGLPDQLTDIAALHQGLVIVSGSAGSGKTTTLAALVNLINESRRLHIITLEDPIEYVHPYKNSLINQREVGTHTRGFPEALRAALREDPDVIVVGEMRDAETMRLAITAAETGHLVIGTMHTTSAPKCVTRLVDSFAPREQAQIRIMLSETLKLVVNQALLPRADGQGQVGNFEVLMVTPALSNLIRENKMTLIPSLMTIGKKIGMRPFDDGLMELVKAKLVTPEVAYQRARSKDDFEPLVSASFLEGIDA
;
A
#
# COMPACT_ATOMS: atom_id res chain seq x y z
N MET A 1 -94.18 3.95 31.78
CA MET A 1 -93.38 4.77 30.84
C MET A 1 -92.33 5.62 31.61
N ALA A 2 -91.42 4.99 32.36
CA ALA A 2 -90.22 5.63 32.93
C ALA A 2 -89.19 4.58 33.43
N LEU A 3 -89.09 3.45 32.72
CA LEU A 3 -88.24 2.28 33.08
C LEU A 3 -87.05 2.11 32.11
N LEU A 4 -86.60 3.19 31.43
CA LEU A 4 -85.73 3.06 30.25
C LEU A 4 -84.47 3.93 30.19
N PHE A 5 -84.08 4.63 31.26
CA PHE A 5 -82.76 5.30 31.30
C PHE A 5 -82.12 5.17 32.67
N GLY A 6 -81.50 4.01 32.91
CA GLY A 6 -80.52 3.85 33.99
C GLY A 6 -79.35 4.79 33.71
N ASP A 7 -78.99 5.57 34.73
CA ASP A 7 -78.00 6.63 34.67
C ASP A 7 -76.65 6.05 34.20
N LYS A 8 -76.28 6.30 32.93
CA LYS A 8 -75.14 5.71 32.20
C LYS A 8 -73.76 5.93 32.87
N LYS A 9 -73.73 6.68 33.96
CA LYS A 9 -72.53 6.97 34.77
C LYS A 9 -72.36 6.06 35.98
N THR A 10 -73.32 5.19 36.33
CA THR A 10 -73.32 4.45 37.60
C THR A 10 -72.23 3.36 37.72
N PRO A 11 -72.01 2.43 36.77
CA PRO A 11 -70.98 1.39 36.93
C PRO A 11 -69.56 1.96 36.88
N LEU A 12 -69.31 2.88 35.95
CA LEU A 12 -68.01 3.54 35.79
C LEU A 12 -67.66 4.44 36.98
N GLN A 13 -68.62 5.21 37.52
CA GLN A 13 -68.41 6.01 38.73
C GLN A 13 -68.12 5.12 39.95
N ARG A 14 -68.79 3.98 40.07
CA ARG A 14 -68.52 2.99 41.13
C ARG A 14 -67.12 2.40 40.99
N LEU A 15 -66.69 2.01 39.78
CA LEU A 15 -65.32 1.56 39.53
C LEU A 15 -64.27 2.62 39.88
N LYS A 16 -64.50 3.88 39.47
CA LYS A 16 -63.61 5.00 39.75
C LYS A 16 -63.49 5.33 41.24
N ARG A 17 -64.59 5.21 41.99
CA ARG A 17 -64.64 5.44 43.45
C ARG A 17 -64.20 4.22 44.27
N GLY A 18 -64.03 3.04 43.65
CA GLY A 18 -63.75 1.80 44.36
C GLY A 18 -64.95 1.25 45.15
N ASP A 19 -66.17 1.57 44.72
CA ASP A 19 -67.42 1.26 45.43
C ASP A 19 -67.97 -0.14 45.08
N PHE A 20 -67.22 -1.17 45.49
CA PHE A 20 -67.54 -2.59 45.38
C PHE A 20 -66.91 -3.37 46.53
N LYS A 21 -67.59 -4.42 47.02
CA LYS A 21 -67.19 -5.17 48.23
C LYS A 21 -66.57 -6.52 47.93
N THR A 22 -66.77 -7.07 46.73
CA THR A 22 -66.31 -8.40 46.35
C THR A 22 -65.62 -8.41 44.97
N GLN A 23 -64.83 -9.44 44.70
CA GLN A 23 -64.18 -9.66 43.39
C GLN A 23 -65.18 -9.97 42.28
N ASP A 24 -66.30 -10.63 42.60
CA ASP A 24 -67.34 -10.91 41.62
C ASP A 24 -68.10 -9.63 41.23
N GLU A 25 -68.38 -8.75 42.21
CA GLU A 25 -68.96 -7.43 41.95
C GLU A 25 -68.03 -6.54 41.11
N LEU A 26 -66.71 -6.63 41.31
CA LEU A 26 -65.72 -5.96 40.45
C LEU A 26 -65.80 -6.47 39.00
N ARG A 27 -65.87 -7.79 38.79
CA ARG A 27 -66.00 -8.38 37.44
C ARG A 27 -67.29 -7.98 36.75
N GLU A 28 -68.42 -7.98 37.47
CA GLU A 28 -69.71 -7.52 36.94
C GLU A 28 -69.66 -6.05 36.51
N LEU A 29 -69.10 -5.17 37.34
CA LEU A 29 -68.93 -3.75 37.01
C LEU A 29 -68.01 -3.57 35.80
N MET A 30 -66.92 -4.33 35.72
CA MET A 30 -66.00 -4.31 34.57
C MET A 30 -66.67 -4.78 33.28
N SER A 31 -67.49 -5.83 33.34
CA SER A 31 -68.27 -6.32 32.19
C SER A 31 -69.30 -5.28 31.74
N ALA A 32 -70.02 -4.66 32.69
CA ALA A 32 -71.01 -3.63 32.40
C ALA A 32 -70.38 -2.39 31.73
N VAL A 33 -69.19 -1.98 32.17
CA VAL A 33 -68.43 -0.90 31.49
C VAL A 33 -67.90 -1.34 30.14
N ALA A 34 -67.47 -2.60 30.00
CA ALA A 34 -66.99 -3.13 28.72
C ALA A 34 -68.07 -3.19 27.63
N GLU A 35 -69.34 -3.35 28.02
CA GLU A 35 -70.49 -3.43 27.11
C GLU A 35 -71.12 -2.06 26.79
N ASP A 36 -70.84 -0.99 27.53
CA ASP A 36 -71.48 0.32 27.34
C ASP A 36 -71.12 0.95 25.97
N PRO A 37 -72.05 1.04 24.99
CA PRO A 37 -71.76 1.56 23.65
C PRO A 37 -71.47 3.07 23.61
N GLY A 38 -71.78 3.82 24.67
CA GLY A 38 -71.57 5.27 24.76
C GLY A 38 -70.23 5.70 25.36
N LEU A 39 -69.37 4.75 25.72
CA LEU A 39 -68.11 5.00 26.43
C LEU A 39 -67.12 5.79 25.56
N ARG A 40 -66.62 6.92 26.06
CA ARG A 40 -65.55 7.72 25.41
C ARG A 40 -64.22 7.48 26.12
N ILE A 41 -63.10 7.68 25.42
CA ILE A 41 -61.76 7.51 26.00
C ILE A 41 -61.54 8.32 27.29
N GLN A 42 -62.07 9.55 27.35
CA GLN A 42 -61.95 10.43 28.51
C GLN A 42 -62.60 9.85 29.78
N ASP A 43 -63.58 8.96 29.61
CA ASP A 43 -64.35 8.40 30.71
C ASP A 43 -63.52 7.34 31.49
N PHE A 44 -62.55 6.69 30.83
CA PHE A 44 -61.73 5.62 31.41
C PHE A 44 -60.19 5.80 31.25
N LEU A 45 -59.71 6.94 30.74
CA LEU A 45 -58.27 7.22 30.58
C LEU A 45 -57.48 7.04 31.89
N TRP A 46 -58.08 7.42 33.02
CA TRP A 46 -57.51 7.28 34.37
C TRP A 46 -57.20 5.82 34.74
N ALA A 47 -57.90 4.85 34.14
CA ALA A 47 -57.73 3.43 34.45
C ALA A 47 -56.46 2.84 33.83
N LEU A 48 -55.83 3.52 32.86
CA LEU A 48 -54.59 3.06 32.21
C LEU A 48 -53.37 3.09 33.14
N THR A 49 -53.37 4.04 34.08
CA THR A 49 -52.30 4.22 35.07
C THR A 49 -52.74 3.82 36.48
N ASP A 50 -53.96 3.29 36.66
CA ASP A 50 -54.46 2.89 37.97
C ASP A 50 -53.59 1.77 38.58
N PRO A 51 -53.28 1.78 39.89
CA PRO A 51 -52.45 0.77 40.53
C PRO A 51 -53.05 -0.66 40.46
N ARG A 52 -54.37 -0.81 40.28
CA ARG A 52 -55.05 -2.11 40.18
C ARG A 52 -54.88 -2.71 38.78
N ARG A 53 -54.33 -3.93 38.72
CA ARG A 53 -54.03 -4.64 37.46
C ARG A 53 -55.28 -4.92 36.62
N ASP A 54 -56.39 -5.23 37.26
CA ASP A 54 -57.64 -5.61 36.57
C ASP A 54 -58.21 -4.42 35.80
N LEU A 55 -58.18 -3.22 36.38
CA LEU A 55 -58.65 -1.99 35.74
C LEU A 55 -57.75 -1.58 34.57
N ARG A 56 -56.42 -1.70 34.71
CA ARG A 56 -55.49 -1.49 33.59
C ARG A 56 -55.77 -2.47 32.45
N SER A 57 -56.03 -3.73 32.79
CA SER A 57 -56.30 -4.78 31.80
C SER A 57 -57.59 -4.52 31.03
N LEU A 58 -58.66 -4.09 31.72
CA LEU A 58 -59.91 -3.66 31.08
C LEU A 58 -59.68 -2.45 30.17
N ALA A 59 -58.97 -1.42 30.64
CA ALA A 59 -58.70 -0.22 29.85
C ALA A 59 -57.90 -0.55 28.57
N HIS A 60 -56.90 -1.43 28.67
CA HIS A 60 -56.16 -1.94 27.50
C HIS A 60 -57.08 -2.69 26.52
N GLN A 61 -57.94 -3.58 27.03
CA GLN A 61 -58.89 -4.32 26.20
C GLN A 61 -59.87 -3.38 25.48
N LEU A 62 -60.38 -2.36 26.17
CA LEU A 62 -61.31 -1.39 25.59
C LEU A 62 -60.66 -0.56 24.48
N ILE A 63 -59.40 -0.15 24.65
CA ILE A 63 -58.64 0.56 23.61
C ILE A 63 -58.48 -0.30 22.36
N ILE A 64 -58.04 -1.55 22.54
CA ILE A 64 -57.75 -2.45 21.41
C ILE A 64 -59.04 -2.88 20.70
N ALA A 65 -60.10 -3.17 21.45
CA ALA A 65 -61.34 -3.72 20.91
C ALA A 65 -62.24 -2.68 20.24
N ARG A 66 -62.25 -1.42 20.70
CA ARG A 66 -63.26 -0.44 20.29
C ARG A 66 -62.81 0.64 19.32
N ASN A 67 -61.51 0.81 19.08
CA ASN A 67 -60.99 1.74 18.05
C ASN A 67 -61.65 3.15 18.12
N LEU A 68 -61.81 3.68 19.34
CA LEU A 68 -62.57 4.91 19.58
C LEU A 68 -61.82 6.13 18.98
N PRO A 69 -62.50 7.03 18.24
CA PRO A 69 -61.87 8.23 17.69
C PRO A 69 -61.28 9.15 18.77
N GLY A 70 -60.08 9.70 18.52
CA GLY A 70 -59.39 10.60 19.45
C GLY A 70 -58.67 9.89 20.60
N THR A 71 -58.66 8.56 20.62
CA THR A 71 -57.94 7.76 21.62
C THR A 71 -56.45 8.02 21.56
N PHE A 72 -55.88 8.14 20.36
CA PHE A 72 -54.46 8.40 20.18
C PHE A 72 -54.06 9.76 20.79
N GLN A 73 -54.85 10.80 20.52
CA GLN A 73 -54.61 12.15 21.05
C GLN A 73 -54.71 12.19 22.58
N ALA A 74 -55.68 11.49 23.17
CA ALA A 74 -55.88 11.46 24.61
C ALA A 74 -54.69 10.80 25.32
N ILE A 75 -54.23 9.64 24.83
CA ILE A 75 -53.08 8.92 25.41
C ILE A 75 -51.80 9.72 25.23
N LEU A 76 -51.58 10.31 24.05
CA LEU A 76 -50.39 11.10 23.78
C LEU A 76 -50.31 12.34 24.67
N ARG A 77 -51.44 13.04 24.87
CA ARG A 77 -51.51 14.20 25.77
C ARG A 77 -51.18 13.79 27.21
N GLU A 78 -51.77 12.71 27.69
CA GLU A 78 -51.53 12.20 29.05
C GLU A 78 -50.06 11.77 29.23
N ALA A 79 -49.49 11.05 28.27
CA ALA A 79 -48.09 10.65 28.29
C ALA A 79 -47.11 11.84 28.31
N THR A 80 -47.50 12.97 27.69
CA THR A 80 -46.69 14.20 27.66
C THR A 80 -46.76 14.97 28.99
N THR A 81 -47.85 14.84 29.74
CA THR A 81 -48.03 15.51 31.04
C THR A 81 -47.45 14.73 32.23
N GLN A 82 -47.23 13.43 32.08
CA GLN A 82 -46.67 12.58 33.13
C GLN A 82 -45.13 12.73 33.23
N PRO A 83 -44.55 12.72 34.45
CA PRO A 83 -43.11 12.71 34.63
C PRO A 83 -42.47 11.41 34.12
N ASP A 84 -41.15 11.41 33.88
CA ASP A 84 -40.42 10.20 33.48
C ASP A 84 -40.51 9.12 34.58
N GLY A 85 -41.23 8.04 34.28
CA GLY A 85 -41.58 7.02 35.27
C GLY A 85 -42.27 5.78 34.66
N PRO A 86 -42.72 4.83 35.49
CA PRO A 86 -43.38 3.61 35.03
C PRO A 86 -44.69 3.88 34.28
N GLU A 87 -45.47 4.85 34.75
CA GLU A 87 -46.78 5.23 34.19
C GLU A 87 -46.63 5.82 32.79
N ARG A 88 -45.67 6.75 32.59
CA ARG A 88 -45.36 7.32 31.28
C ARG A 88 -44.91 6.24 30.30
N ARG A 89 -44.03 5.30 30.70
CA ARG A 89 -43.61 4.17 29.85
C ARG A 89 -44.78 3.27 29.44
N LEU A 90 -45.73 3.05 30.34
CA LEU A 90 -46.92 2.25 30.08
C LEU A 90 -47.83 2.92 29.04
N LEU A 91 -48.05 4.23 29.16
CA LEU A 91 -48.82 5.02 28.19
C LEU A 91 -48.12 5.11 26.82
N VAL A 92 -46.81 5.34 26.81
CA VAL A 92 -46.01 5.39 25.57
C VAL A 92 -46.05 4.04 24.84
N GLY A 93 -45.90 2.92 25.56
CA GLY A 93 -45.96 1.57 24.98
C GLY A 93 -47.33 1.17 24.41
N LEU A 94 -48.40 1.91 24.74
CA LEU A 94 -49.73 1.68 24.19
C LEU A 94 -49.93 2.34 22.83
N LEU A 95 -49.27 3.47 22.56
CA LEU A 95 -49.50 4.28 21.35
C LEU A 95 -49.41 3.46 20.04
N PRO A 96 -48.43 2.55 19.82
CA PRO A 96 -48.37 1.74 18.60
C PRO A 96 -49.52 0.74 18.43
N ARG A 97 -50.24 0.43 19.51
CA ARG A 97 -51.36 -0.54 19.50
C ARG A 97 -52.71 0.11 19.28
N VAL A 98 -52.77 1.44 19.35
CA VAL A 98 -54.00 2.21 19.14
C VAL A 98 -54.22 2.33 17.64
N ARG A 99 -55.26 1.68 17.14
CA ARG A 99 -55.84 2.05 15.86
C ARG A 99 -56.75 3.25 16.17
N ASP A 100 -56.54 4.38 15.49
CA ASP A 100 -57.38 5.56 15.59
C ASP A 100 -57.34 6.26 14.21
N PRO A 101 -58.49 6.41 13.52
CA PRO A 101 -58.53 7.04 12.20
C PRO A 101 -57.99 8.48 12.18
N GLN A 102 -58.03 9.19 13.32
CA GLN A 102 -57.57 10.58 13.45
C GLN A 102 -56.09 10.68 13.89
N ALA A 103 -55.41 9.55 14.09
CA ALA A 103 -54.04 9.56 14.61
C ALA A 103 -53.05 10.31 13.70
N LEU A 104 -53.22 10.23 12.37
CA LEU A 104 -52.29 10.85 11.43
C LEU A 104 -52.24 12.39 11.54
N ASP A 105 -53.40 13.03 11.69
CA ASP A 105 -53.52 14.49 11.89
C ASP A 105 -52.87 14.93 13.21
N VAL A 106 -53.04 14.10 14.25
CA VAL A 106 -52.49 14.34 15.59
C VAL A 106 -50.97 14.17 15.60
N LEU A 107 -50.47 13.09 14.97
CA LEU A 107 -49.05 12.78 14.86
C LEU A 107 -48.27 13.89 14.15
N THR A 108 -48.86 14.45 13.10
CA THR A 108 -48.30 15.58 12.34
C THR A 108 -47.92 16.75 13.24
N HIS A 109 -48.86 17.17 14.11
CA HIS A 109 -48.65 18.27 15.04
C HIS A 109 -47.79 17.88 16.25
N ALA A 110 -47.88 16.62 16.69
CA ALA A 110 -47.16 16.14 17.87
C ALA A 110 -45.66 15.96 17.61
N MET A 111 -45.26 15.54 16.41
CA MET A 111 -43.85 15.35 16.05
C MET A 111 -43.02 16.64 16.17
N GLU A 112 -43.64 17.80 15.97
CA GLU A 112 -42.97 19.11 16.11
C GLU A 112 -42.75 19.51 17.57
N LYS A 113 -43.67 19.10 18.45
CA LYS A 113 -43.69 19.51 19.87
C LYS A 113 -43.03 18.50 20.80
N THR A 114 -42.92 17.24 20.40
CA THR A 114 -42.37 16.15 21.22
C THR A 114 -40.87 15.96 20.97
N LYS A 115 -40.12 15.50 21.99
CA LYS A 115 -38.67 15.18 21.93
C LYS A 115 -38.41 13.81 22.56
N GLY A 116 -37.28 13.18 22.22
CA GLY A 116 -36.83 11.92 22.83
C GLY A 116 -37.73 10.72 22.49
N GLU A 117 -37.99 9.86 23.48
CA GLU A 117 -38.72 8.58 23.34
C GLU A 117 -40.12 8.73 22.72
N LEU A 118 -40.87 9.77 23.10
CA LEU A 118 -42.20 10.07 22.55
C LEU A 118 -42.17 10.33 21.04
N ARG A 119 -41.10 10.96 20.54
CA ARG A 119 -40.92 11.23 19.11
C ARG A 119 -40.62 9.95 18.32
N LEU A 120 -39.85 9.03 18.90
CA LEU A 120 -39.54 7.73 18.28
C LEU A 120 -40.78 6.83 18.20
N VAL A 121 -41.59 6.81 19.26
CA VAL A 121 -42.84 6.04 19.27
C VAL A 121 -43.87 6.64 18.33
N ALA A 122 -44.01 7.97 18.30
CA ALA A 122 -44.88 8.65 17.36
C ALA A 122 -44.46 8.39 15.89
N SER A 123 -43.15 8.39 15.60
CA SER A 123 -42.67 8.06 14.26
C SER A 123 -42.91 6.60 13.90
N GLU A 124 -42.80 5.66 14.85
CA GLU A 124 -43.14 4.25 14.63
C GLU A 124 -44.60 4.06 14.24
N VAL A 125 -45.51 4.71 14.95
CA VAL A 125 -46.94 4.66 14.63
C VAL A 125 -47.17 5.28 13.25
N MET A 126 -46.56 6.43 12.96
CA MET A 126 -46.69 7.09 11.66
C MET A 126 -46.17 6.20 10.52
N LEU A 127 -45.03 5.54 10.68
CA LEU A 127 -44.42 4.67 9.67
C LEU A 127 -45.17 3.34 9.47
N SER A 128 -46.12 3.00 10.34
CA SER A 128 -47.02 1.84 10.13
C SER A 128 -48.07 2.08 9.05
N TYR A 129 -48.33 3.33 8.68
CA TYR A 129 -49.27 3.67 7.62
C TYR A 129 -48.69 3.37 6.22
N PRO A 130 -49.54 3.15 5.20
CA PRO A 130 -49.11 3.03 3.81
C PRO A 130 -48.30 4.24 3.32
N LEU A 131 -47.23 4.00 2.55
CA LEU A 131 -46.27 5.04 2.10
C LEU A 131 -46.93 6.20 1.34
N ASP A 132 -47.98 5.95 0.57
CA ASP A 132 -48.75 6.96 -0.18
C ASP A 132 -49.40 8.00 0.74
N GLN A 133 -49.81 7.61 1.95
CA GLN A 133 -50.40 8.51 2.95
C GLN A 133 -49.35 9.30 3.74
N ILE A 134 -48.11 8.78 3.83
CA ILE A 134 -47.05 9.34 4.68
C ILE A 134 -45.83 9.85 3.92
N HIS A 135 -45.90 9.93 2.59
CA HIS A 135 -44.79 10.27 1.71
C HIS A 135 -44.04 11.54 2.14
N ALA A 136 -44.78 12.62 2.44
CA ALA A 136 -44.21 13.89 2.90
C ALA A 136 -43.46 13.78 4.24
N TYR A 137 -43.94 12.90 5.14
CA TYR A 137 -43.32 12.68 6.45
C TYR A 137 -42.05 11.83 6.35
N VAL A 138 -42.06 10.80 5.49
CA VAL A 138 -40.86 10.02 5.19
C VAL A 138 -39.78 10.94 4.62
N ALA A 139 -40.12 11.78 3.63
CA ALA A 139 -39.20 12.78 3.09
C ALA A 139 -38.67 13.75 4.16
N ARG A 140 -39.52 14.16 5.11
CA ARG A 140 -39.12 15.01 6.24
C ARG A 140 -38.15 14.29 7.18
N PHE A 141 -38.45 13.06 7.57
CA PHE A 141 -37.61 12.28 8.50
C PHE A 141 -36.23 12.00 7.92
N LEU A 142 -36.14 11.71 6.62
CA LEU A 142 -34.87 11.54 5.93
C LEU A 142 -33.97 12.78 5.97
N ARG A 143 -34.54 13.99 6.05
CA ARG A 143 -33.80 15.26 6.13
C ARG A 143 -33.43 15.70 7.53
N LEU A 144 -34.00 15.08 8.56
CA LEU A 144 -33.69 15.44 9.95
C LEU A 144 -32.31 14.91 10.35
N GLY A 145 -31.63 15.61 11.26
CA GLY A 145 -30.34 15.18 11.82
C GLY A 145 -30.43 14.06 12.86
N ASP A 146 -31.58 13.40 12.99
CA ASP A 146 -31.81 12.31 13.94
C ASP A 146 -31.56 10.97 13.23
N GLU A 147 -30.51 10.26 13.64
CA GLU A 147 -30.08 8.99 13.03
C GLU A 147 -31.18 7.93 13.04
N GLU A 148 -31.87 7.76 14.16
CA GLU A 148 -32.84 6.68 14.36
C GLU A 148 -34.10 6.91 13.51
N LEU A 149 -34.55 8.17 13.39
CA LEU A 149 -35.65 8.54 12.50
C LEU A 149 -35.30 8.28 11.03
N ARG A 150 -34.07 8.59 10.61
CA ARG A 150 -33.61 8.31 9.24
C ARG A 150 -33.56 6.82 8.95
N LEU A 151 -33.04 6.01 9.88
CA LEU A 151 -32.98 4.56 9.74
C LEU A 151 -34.38 3.94 9.61
N ARG A 152 -35.34 4.37 10.45
CA ARG A 152 -36.73 3.89 10.38
C ARG A 152 -37.42 4.30 9.08
N ALA A 153 -37.20 5.53 8.61
CA ALA A 153 -37.73 6.01 7.34
C ALA A 153 -37.14 5.23 6.14
N LEU A 154 -35.84 4.97 6.14
CA LEU A 154 -35.18 4.13 5.12
C LEU A 154 -35.65 2.68 5.17
N ALA A 155 -35.89 2.13 6.37
CA ALA A 155 -36.44 0.79 6.52
C ALA A 155 -37.86 0.71 5.93
N LYS A 156 -38.73 1.67 6.24
CA LYS A 156 -40.06 1.76 5.64
C LYS A 156 -40.01 1.83 4.11
N LEU A 157 -39.13 2.66 3.54
CA LEU A 157 -38.92 2.68 2.09
C LEU A 157 -38.47 1.33 1.56
N SER A 158 -37.49 0.70 2.21
CA SER A 158 -37.01 -0.61 1.80
C SER A 158 -38.12 -1.67 1.84
N ASP A 159 -38.94 -1.70 2.89
CA ASP A 159 -39.96 -2.75 3.08
C ASP A 159 -41.13 -2.60 2.10
N ASP A 160 -41.53 -1.36 1.79
CA ASP A 160 -42.63 -1.08 0.87
C ASP A 160 -42.20 -1.17 -0.62
N LEU A 161 -40.90 -1.03 -0.92
CA LEU A 161 -40.34 -1.26 -2.25
C LEU A 161 -40.26 -2.76 -2.55
N LYS A 162 -41.19 -3.24 -3.38
CA LYS A 162 -41.10 -4.54 -4.05
C LYS A 162 -39.96 -4.52 -5.07
N GLU A 163 -39.37 -5.68 -5.38
CA GLU A 163 -38.37 -5.79 -6.45
C GLU A 163 -38.94 -5.24 -7.78
N GLY A 164 -38.25 -4.26 -8.38
CA GLY A 164 -38.68 -3.59 -9.61
C GLY A 164 -39.65 -2.41 -9.41
N ALA A 165 -39.93 -1.98 -8.17
CA ALA A 165 -40.71 -0.78 -7.90
C ALA A 165 -39.82 0.49 -7.92
N HIS A 166 -40.31 1.55 -8.55
CA HIS A 166 -39.57 2.81 -8.66
C HIS A 166 -39.70 3.70 -7.42
N ILE A 167 -38.58 4.31 -7.03
CA ILE A 167 -38.53 5.34 -5.98
C ILE A 167 -38.94 6.68 -6.60
N ASP A 168 -39.86 7.40 -5.94
CA ASP A 168 -40.22 8.77 -6.32
C ASP A 168 -38.96 9.65 -6.48
N GLY A 169 -38.89 10.44 -7.56
CA GLY A 169 -37.70 11.23 -7.88
C GLY A 169 -37.32 12.26 -6.81
N GLY A 170 -38.29 12.76 -6.04
CA GLY A 170 -38.06 13.63 -4.89
C GLY A 170 -37.42 12.90 -3.73
N LEU A 171 -37.93 11.72 -3.37
CA LEU A 171 -37.35 10.86 -2.34
C LEU A 171 -35.96 10.35 -2.74
N ARG A 172 -35.79 9.94 -4.00
CA ARG A 172 -34.53 9.42 -4.54
C ARG A 172 -33.38 10.41 -4.37
N LYS A 173 -33.61 11.69 -4.65
CA LYS A 173 -32.61 12.75 -4.39
C LYS A 173 -32.20 12.83 -2.92
N ILE A 174 -33.13 12.64 -2.00
CA ILE A 174 -32.83 12.65 -0.56
C ILE A 174 -32.02 11.40 -0.18
N VAL A 175 -32.40 10.23 -0.67
CA VAL A 175 -31.67 8.98 -0.38
C VAL A 175 -30.25 9.03 -0.94
N ASN A 176 -30.04 9.58 -2.15
CA ASN A 176 -28.71 9.83 -2.70
C ASN A 176 -27.85 10.74 -1.80
N GLN A 177 -28.44 11.78 -1.20
CA GLN A 177 -27.74 12.63 -0.23
C GLN A 177 -27.37 11.89 1.06
N LEU A 178 -28.15 10.88 1.45
CA LEU A 178 -27.87 10.07 2.64
C LEU A 178 -26.75 9.04 2.42
N CYS A 179 -26.33 8.79 1.18
CA CYS A 179 -25.15 7.98 0.88
C CYS A 179 -23.83 8.64 1.33
N VAL A 180 -23.85 9.90 1.79
CA VAL A 180 -22.71 10.62 2.39
C VAL A 180 -22.96 11.03 3.85
N ASP A 181 -23.96 10.44 4.49
CA ASP A 181 -24.31 10.74 5.87
C ASP A 181 -23.17 10.41 6.85
N PRO A 182 -22.94 11.17 7.94
CA PRO A 182 -21.93 10.82 8.94
C PRO A 182 -22.14 9.44 9.59
N SER A 183 -23.37 8.93 9.69
CA SER A 183 -23.64 7.59 10.22
C SER A 183 -23.44 6.50 9.17
N ASP A 184 -22.52 5.58 9.47
CA ASP A 184 -22.27 4.36 8.68
C ASP A 184 -23.54 3.52 8.45
N ARG A 185 -24.41 3.45 9.48
CA ARG A 185 -25.66 2.68 9.41
C ARG A 185 -26.64 3.31 8.42
N VAL A 186 -26.74 4.64 8.44
CA VAL A 186 -27.62 5.40 7.54
C VAL A 186 -27.14 5.27 6.10
N ARG A 187 -25.84 5.46 5.85
CA ARG A 187 -25.25 5.31 4.51
C ARG A 187 -25.53 3.93 3.93
N LEU A 188 -25.19 2.86 4.66
CA LEU A 188 -25.40 1.49 4.20
C LEU A 188 -26.87 1.20 3.90
N ARG A 189 -27.79 1.66 4.76
CA ARG A 189 -29.23 1.45 4.54
C ARG A 189 -29.73 2.24 3.33
N ALA A 190 -29.20 3.45 3.08
CA ALA A 190 -29.53 4.24 1.89
C ALA A 190 -29.09 3.51 0.60
N PHE A 191 -27.87 2.95 0.57
CA PHE A 191 -27.43 2.13 -0.56
C PHE A 191 -28.30 0.89 -0.79
N GLN A 192 -28.73 0.21 0.27
CA GLN A 192 -29.64 -0.95 0.15
C GLN A 192 -31.02 -0.57 -0.40
N VAL A 193 -31.52 0.63 -0.07
CA VAL A 193 -32.78 1.14 -0.64
C VAL A 193 -32.61 1.41 -2.12
N LEU A 194 -31.54 2.10 -2.52
CA LEU A 194 -31.27 2.40 -3.93
C LEU A 194 -30.98 1.14 -4.76
N ALA A 195 -30.39 0.11 -4.17
CA ALA A 195 -30.14 -1.17 -4.84
C ALA A 195 -31.42 -1.89 -5.32
N LYS A 196 -32.59 -1.56 -4.75
CA LYS A 196 -33.88 -2.10 -5.19
C LYS A 196 -34.43 -1.41 -6.46
N ASP A 197 -33.94 -0.22 -6.78
CA ASP A 197 -34.28 0.60 -7.96
C ASP A 197 -33.01 1.26 -8.53
N PRO A 198 -32.07 0.45 -9.06
CA PRO A 198 -30.78 0.93 -9.53
C PRO A 198 -30.95 1.71 -10.84
N ASP A 199 -30.23 2.82 -10.98
CA ASP A 199 -30.07 3.53 -12.26
C ASP A 199 -28.58 3.62 -12.63
N SER A 200 -28.29 4.26 -13.77
CA SER A 200 -26.91 4.48 -14.22
C SER A 200 -26.06 5.28 -13.23
N ASP A 201 -26.66 6.23 -12.50
CA ASP A 201 -25.95 7.04 -11.49
C ASP A 201 -25.68 6.28 -10.18
N PHE A 202 -26.42 5.21 -9.89
CA PHE A 202 -26.24 4.42 -8.68
C PHE A 202 -24.87 3.75 -8.62
N ILE A 203 -24.41 3.20 -9.75
CA ILE A 203 -23.11 2.53 -9.82
C ILE A 203 -21.99 3.56 -9.63
N ARG A 204 -22.07 4.70 -10.34
CA ARG A 204 -21.18 5.87 -10.15
C ARG A 204 -21.06 6.26 -8.68
N LEU A 205 -22.20 6.37 -8.01
CA LEU A 205 -22.26 6.75 -6.62
C LEU A 205 -21.56 5.72 -5.71
N ILE A 206 -21.73 4.41 -5.96
CA ILE A 206 -21.00 3.41 -5.16
C ILE A 206 -19.50 3.47 -5.46
N LEU A 207 -19.10 3.55 -6.74
CA LEU A 207 -17.69 3.57 -7.14
C LEU A 207 -16.94 4.77 -6.55
N ASP A 208 -17.55 5.96 -6.58
CA ASP A 208 -17.03 7.18 -5.93
C ASP A 208 -16.81 6.96 -4.42
N ARG A 209 -17.70 6.20 -3.77
CA ARG A 209 -17.69 6.02 -2.31
C ARG A 209 -16.77 4.90 -1.87
N LEU A 210 -16.55 3.86 -2.68
CA LEU A 210 -15.65 2.75 -2.36
C LEU A 210 -14.23 3.23 -1.97
N ARG A 211 -13.76 4.36 -2.50
CA ARG A 211 -12.46 4.94 -2.14
C ARG A 211 -12.39 5.50 -0.72
N HIS A 212 -13.52 5.96 -0.19
CA HIS A 212 -13.59 6.75 1.05
C HIS A 212 -14.22 5.99 2.22
N GLU A 213 -14.87 4.85 1.97
CA GLU A 213 -15.57 4.07 2.99
C GLU A 213 -14.64 3.14 3.79
N ARG A 214 -15.08 2.74 4.99
CA ARG A 214 -14.36 1.77 5.81
C ARG A 214 -14.50 0.36 5.24
N PHE A 215 -13.53 -0.51 5.49
CA PHE A 215 -13.46 -1.89 4.99
C PHE A 215 -14.79 -2.67 5.08
N THR A 216 -15.45 -2.65 6.24
CA THR A 216 -16.72 -3.37 6.44
C THR A 216 -17.84 -2.86 5.52
N ILE A 217 -17.91 -1.54 5.30
CA ILE A 217 -18.91 -0.92 4.41
C ILE A 217 -18.53 -1.21 2.96
N LYS A 218 -17.25 -1.08 2.59
CA LYS A 218 -16.75 -1.44 1.24
C LYS A 218 -17.20 -2.84 0.83
N GLN A 219 -17.03 -3.84 1.70
CA GLN A 219 -17.46 -5.21 1.40
C GLN A 219 -18.98 -5.33 1.15
N GLN A 220 -19.79 -4.61 1.92
CA GLN A 220 -21.25 -4.61 1.70
C GLN A 220 -21.63 -3.89 0.40
N LEU A 221 -20.97 -2.78 0.09
CA LEU A 221 -21.19 -2.04 -1.17
C LEU A 221 -20.79 -2.88 -2.39
N ILE A 222 -19.68 -3.61 -2.29
CA ILE A 222 -19.26 -4.55 -3.34
C ILE A 222 -20.30 -5.64 -3.53
N ARG A 223 -20.81 -6.26 -2.45
CA ARG A 223 -21.89 -7.25 -2.56
C ARG A 223 -23.14 -6.67 -3.22
N ILE A 224 -23.52 -5.45 -2.85
CA ILE A 224 -24.65 -4.75 -3.47
C ILE A 224 -24.41 -4.60 -4.98
N LEU A 225 -23.24 -4.10 -5.38
CA LEU A 225 -22.86 -3.97 -6.78
C LEU A 225 -22.88 -5.32 -7.53
N GLU A 226 -22.34 -6.39 -6.93
CA GLU A 226 -22.31 -7.72 -7.53
C GLU A 226 -23.70 -8.32 -7.77
N THR A 227 -24.68 -7.94 -6.97
CA THR A 227 -26.08 -8.36 -7.11
C THR A 227 -26.91 -7.44 -7.98
N THR A 228 -26.42 -6.23 -8.26
CA THR A 228 -27.14 -5.24 -9.08
C THR A 228 -26.98 -5.59 -10.55
N THR A 229 -28.09 -5.85 -11.25
CA THR A 229 -28.07 -6.08 -12.71
C THR A 229 -27.79 -4.76 -13.43
N VAL A 230 -26.59 -4.65 -14.02
CA VAL A 230 -26.23 -3.54 -14.91
C VAL A 230 -26.76 -3.88 -16.30
N GLY A 231 -27.48 -2.96 -16.95
CA GLY A 231 -27.77 -3.09 -18.38
C GLY A 231 -26.46 -3.06 -19.20
N GLN A 232 -26.50 -3.48 -20.46
CA GLN A 232 -25.34 -3.32 -21.36
C GLN A 232 -25.15 -1.81 -21.69
N ASP A 233 -24.53 -1.08 -20.77
CA ASP A 233 -24.16 0.33 -20.95
C ASP A 233 -22.64 0.41 -21.17
N SER A 234 -22.23 0.65 -22.41
CA SER A 234 -20.80 0.77 -22.76
C SER A 234 -20.10 1.95 -22.08
N GLY A 235 -20.84 2.98 -21.65
CA GLY A 235 -20.29 4.16 -20.97
C GLY A 235 -19.75 3.85 -19.59
N ILE A 236 -20.22 2.78 -18.94
CA ILE A 236 -19.79 2.40 -17.59
C ILE A 236 -18.34 1.86 -17.57
N LEU A 237 -17.87 1.32 -18.71
CA LEU A 237 -16.51 0.82 -18.83
C LEU A 237 -15.47 1.94 -18.67
N ASP A 238 -15.81 3.16 -19.09
CA ASP A 238 -14.92 4.32 -18.97
C ASP A 238 -14.69 4.72 -17.51
N GLU A 239 -15.57 4.30 -16.60
CA GLU A 239 -15.45 4.52 -15.16
C GLU A 239 -14.88 3.32 -14.41
N LEU A 240 -15.20 2.10 -14.85
CA LEU A 240 -14.74 0.87 -14.21
C LEU A 240 -13.28 0.54 -14.52
N ILE A 241 -12.85 0.74 -15.77
CA ILE A 241 -11.48 0.38 -16.19
C ILE A 241 -10.42 1.17 -15.41
N PRO A 242 -10.58 2.49 -15.17
CA PRO A 242 -9.66 3.23 -14.31
C PRO A 242 -9.49 2.66 -12.89
N LEU A 243 -10.53 2.02 -12.36
CA LEU A 243 -10.49 1.44 -11.02
C LEU A 243 -9.58 0.21 -10.93
N LEU A 244 -9.23 -0.41 -12.05
CA LEU A 244 -8.26 -1.51 -12.08
C LEU A 244 -6.85 -1.04 -11.75
N GLY A 245 -6.56 0.27 -11.84
CA GLY A 245 -5.28 0.84 -11.39
C GLY A 245 -5.21 1.10 -9.88
N GLU A 246 -6.31 0.96 -9.14
CA GLU A 246 -6.38 1.31 -7.72
C GLU A 246 -5.64 0.31 -6.83
N GLY A 247 -5.10 0.80 -5.70
CA GLY A 247 -4.34 -0.05 -4.78
C GLY A 247 -5.17 -1.05 -3.97
N ASP A 248 -6.49 -0.89 -3.91
CA ASP A 248 -7.37 -1.77 -3.15
C ASP A 248 -7.84 -2.96 -4.00
N ASP A 249 -7.37 -4.17 -3.65
CA ASP A 249 -7.66 -5.42 -4.35
C ASP A 249 -9.17 -5.69 -4.47
N LEU A 250 -9.93 -5.33 -3.43
CA LEU A 250 -11.39 -5.52 -3.43
C LEU A 250 -12.06 -4.65 -4.50
N ILE A 251 -11.58 -3.42 -4.69
CA ILE A 251 -12.10 -2.49 -5.69
C ILE A 251 -11.77 -2.99 -7.09
N ARG A 252 -10.52 -3.42 -7.33
CA ARG A 252 -10.10 -3.94 -8.64
C ARG A 252 -10.89 -5.19 -9.05
N ASN A 253 -11.01 -6.17 -8.15
CA ASN A 253 -11.74 -7.40 -8.41
C ASN A 253 -13.24 -7.14 -8.67
N ALA A 254 -13.85 -6.24 -7.90
CA ALA A 254 -15.22 -5.82 -8.15
C ALA A 254 -15.38 -5.13 -9.51
N ALA A 255 -14.49 -4.19 -9.85
CA ALA A 255 -14.53 -3.45 -11.10
C ALA A 255 -14.40 -4.38 -12.32
N LEU A 256 -13.47 -5.33 -12.31
CA LEU A 256 -13.30 -6.31 -13.39
C LEU A 256 -14.53 -7.21 -13.54
N LYS A 257 -15.10 -7.66 -12.43
CA LYS A 257 -16.30 -8.51 -12.42
C LYS A 257 -17.54 -7.79 -12.96
N ILE A 258 -17.67 -6.49 -12.67
CA ILE A 258 -18.78 -5.68 -13.19
C ILE A 258 -18.54 -5.38 -14.67
N ALA A 259 -17.31 -5.01 -15.06
CA ALA A 259 -16.97 -4.69 -16.44
C ALA A 259 -17.24 -5.88 -17.39
N THR A 260 -16.83 -7.09 -16.99
CA THR A 260 -17.04 -8.33 -17.77
C THR A 260 -18.49 -8.76 -17.88
N ARG A 261 -19.38 -8.33 -16.96
CA ARG A 261 -20.83 -8.56 -17.04
C ARG A 261 -21.55 -7.48 -17.86
N ALA A 262 -21.07 -6.24 -17.78
CA ALA A 262 -21.68 -5.09 -18.43
C ALA A 262 -21.31 -5.00 -19.93
N GLY A 263 -20.10 -5.43 -20.30
CA GLY A 263 -19.59 -5.38 -21.67
C GLY A 263 -19.25 -6.75 -22.27
N ASP A 264 -18.94 -6.75 -23.57
CA ASP A 264 -18.33 -7.91 -24.22
C ASP A 264 -16.92 -8.15 -23.66
N PRO A 265 -16.57 -9.37 -23.21
CA PRO A 265 -15.26 -9.66 -22.63
C PRO A 265 -14.06 -9.30 -23.53
N GLY A 266 -14.21 -9.43 -24.85
CA GLY A 266 -13.19 -9.02 -25.83
C GLY A 266 -12.91 -7.53 -25.80
N GLU A 267 -13.96 -6.72 -25.88
CA GLU A 267 -13.84 -5.26 -25.82
C GLU A 267 -13.36 -4.77 -24.44
N VAL A 268 -13.79 -5.43 -23.35
CA VAL A 268 -13.31 -5.12 -21.99
C VAL A 268 -11.80 -5.31 -21.91
N ILE A 269 -11.27 -6.48 -22.31
CA ILE A 269 -9.83 -6.75 -22.27
C ILE A 269 -9.06 -5.82 -23.20
N ARG A 270 -9.59 -5.53 -24.38
CA ARG A 270 -8.98 -4.58 -25.31
C ARG A 270 -8.85 -3.18 -24.68
N ARG A 271 -9.89 -2.67 -24.04
CA ARG A 271 -9.83 -1.37 -23.34
C ARG A 271 -8.90 -1.42 -22.13
N ILE A 272 -8.85 -2.52 -21.39
CA ILE A 272 -7.90 -2.71 -20.29
C ILE A 272 -6.46 -2.67 -20.81
N ILE A 273 -6.14 -3.33 -21.94
CA ILE A 273 -4.82 -3.26 -22.58
C ILE A 273 -4.48 -1.81 -22.97
N LEU A 274 -5.42 -1.08 -23.56
CA LEU A 274 -5.19 0.32 -23.95
C LEU A 274 -4.96 1.21 -22.73
N TYR A 275 -5.73 0.99 -21.66
CA TYR A 275 -5.59 1.72 -20.41
C TYR A 275 -4.30 1.36 -19.68
N SER A 276 -3.91 0.08 -19.63
CA SER A 276 -2.69 -0.37 -18.95
C SER A 276 -1.44 0.30 -19.54
N LYS A 277 -1.42 0.57 -20.84
CA LYS A 277 -0.35 1.34 -21.49
C LYS A 277 -0.20 2.77 -20.96
N THR A 278 -1.23 3.36 -20.37
CA THR A 278 -1.17 4.69 -19.75
C THR A 278 -0.68 4.67 -18.30
N LEU A 279 -0.48 3.48 -17.72
CA LEU A 279 -0.19 3.31 -16.30
C LEU A 279 1.28 3.00 -15.99
N MET A 280 1.70 3.34 -14.76
CA MET A 280 3.03 3.02 -14.23
C MET A 280 3.25 1.50 -14.12
N GLY A 281 4.50 1.04 -14.13
CA GLY A 281 4.83 -0.40 -14.18
C GLY A 281 4.16 -1.24 -13.10
N TRP A 282 4.21 -0.81 -11.84
CA TRP A 282 3.58 -1.53 -10.72
C TRP A 282 2.04 -1.50 -10.78
N MET A 283 1.42 -0.45 -11.35
CA MET A 283 -0.03 -0.40 -11.56
C MET A 283 -0.45 -1.37 -12.66
N ARG A 284 0.35 -1.49 -13.72
CA ARG A 284 0.15 -2.50 -14.76
C ARG A 284 0.22 -3.92 -14.19
N GLU A 285 1.21 -4.19 -13.35
CA GLU A 285 1.36 -5.51 -12.71
C GLU A 285 0.14 -5.89 -11.85
N ARG A 286 -0.42 -4.92 -11.11
CA ARG A 286 -1.67 -5.13 -10.35
C ARG A 286 -2.85 -5.49 -11.25
N ILE A 287 -2.98 -4.83 -12.41
CA ILE A 287 -4.01 -5.17 -13.41
C ILE A 287 -3.78 -6.59 -13.93
N HIS A 288 -2.53 -6.95 -14.23
CA HIS A 288 -2.17 -8.28 -14.71
C HIS A 288 -2.53 -9.36 -13.69
N GLN A 289 -2.21 -9.16 -12.40
CA GLN A 289 -2.56 -10.07 -11.33
C GLN A 289 -4.08 -10.20 -11.15
N THR A 290 -4.80 -9.09 -11.18
CA THR A 290 -6.27 -9.06 -11.04
C THR A 290 -6.94 -9.87 -12.17
N ILE A 291 -6.42 -9.77 -13.40
CA ILE A 291 -6.90 -10.57 -14.53
C ILE A 291 -6.58 -12.06 -14.35
N ALA A 292 -5.38 -12.39 -13.86
CA ALA A 292 -4.99 -13.78 -13.60
C ALA A 292 -5.88 -14.46 -12.56
N GLU A 293 -6.22 -13.76 -11.48
CA GLU A 293 -7.14 -14.24 -10.43
C GLU A 293 -8.57 -14.52 -10.96
N PHE A 294 -8.94 -13.92 -12.09
CA PHE A 294 -10.23 -14.12 -12.75
C PHE A 294 -10.33 -15.44 -13.54
N GLY A 295 -9.20 -16.14 -13.73
CA GLY A 295 -9.13 -17.48 -14.31
C GLY A 295 -9.47 -17.57 -15.81
N ASP A 296 -9.94 -18.75 -16.23
CA ASP A 296 -10.08 -19.11 -17.65
C ASP A 296 -11.13 -18.33 -18.46
N GLN A 297 -12.00 -17.55 -17.80
CA GLN A 297 -13.12 -16.86 -18.44
C GLN A 297 -12.68 -15.79 -19.46
N LEU A 298 -11.46 -15.28 -19.30
CA LEU A 298 -10.89 -14.22 -20.15
C LEU A 298 -9.88 -14.77 -21.17
N LEU A 299 -9.61 -16.08 -21.17
CA LEU A 299 -8.61 -16.68 -22.05
C LEU A 299 -8.96 -16.57 -23.53
N ASP A 300 -10.20 -16.86 -23.92
CA ASP A 300 -10.61 -16.80 -25.32
C ASP A 300 -10.47 -15.37 -25.90
N PRO A 301 -10.97 -14.31 -25.21
CA PRO A 301 -10.67 -12.92 -25.54
C PRO A 301 -9.18 -12.59 -25.69
N ILE A 302 -8.35 -13.06 -24.74
CA ILE A 302 -6.91 -12.81 -24.74
C ILE A 302 -6.24 -13.48 -25.94
N ILE A 303 -6.60 -14.74 -26.24
CA ILE A 303 -6.10 -15.48 -27.40
C ILE A 303 -6.49 -14.79 -28.71
N GLU A 304 -7.71 -14.26 -28.81
CA GLU A 304 -8.14 -13.49 -29.99
C GLU A 304 -7.27 -12.24 -30.20
N LEU A 305 -6.97 -11.51 -29.11
CA LEU A 305 -6.17 -10.28 -29.15
C LEU A 305 -4.68 -10.52 -29.45
N MET A 306 -4.16 -11.73 -29.24
CA MET A 306 -2.83 -12.12 -29.75
C MET A 306 -2.75 -12.08 -31.28
N GLY A 307 -3.87 -12.19 -32.00
CA GLY A 307 -3.94 -12.05 -33.45
C GLY A 307 -4.13 -10.61 -33.94
N HIS A 308 -4.12 -9.61 -33.06
CA HIS A 308 -4.46 -8.23 -33.40
C HIS A 308 -3.43 -7.57 -34.32
N ARG A 309 -3.86 -6.63 -35.18
CA ARG A 309 -2.97 -5.96 -36.16
C ARG A 309 -1.87 -5.10 -35.51
N ASP A 310 -2.18 -4.51 -34.36
CA ASP A 310 -1.26 -3.69 -33.55
C ASP A 310 -0.30 -4.57 -32.72
N PRO A 311 1.03 -4.48 -32.92
CA PRO A 311 2.02 -5.27 -32.18
C PRO A 311 2.01 -5.05 -30.68
N GLY A 312 1.75 -3.82 -30.24
CA GLY A 312 1.69 -3.51 -28.82
C GLY A 312 0.45 -4.13 -28.15
N ILE A 313 -0.66 -4.29 -28.87
CA ILE A 313 -1.83 -5.03 -28.35
C ILE A 313 -1.52 -6.53 -28.27
N ARG A 314 -0.85 -7.11 -29.28
CA ARG A 314 -0.43 -8.52 -29.25
C ARG A 314 0.49 -8.82 -28.07
N SER A 315 1.55 -8.03 -27.90
CA SER A 315 2.51 -8.16 -26.80
C SER A 315 1.84 -8.02 -25.42
N SER A 316 0.91 -7.08 -25.26
CA SER A 316 0.18 -6.93 -23.99
C SER A 316 -0.78 -8.08 -23.74
N ALA A 317 -1.53 -8.54 -24.75
CA ALA A 317 -2.39 -9.71 -24.62
C ALA A 317 -1.59 -10.96 -24.24
N LEU A 318 -0.40 -11.11 -24.82
CA LEU A 318 0.53 -12.16 -24.48
C LEU A 318 1.00 -12.09 -23.02
N LEU A 319 1.37 -10.92 -22.53
CA LEU A 319 1.78 -10.71 -21.15
C LEU A 319 0.64 -11.02 -20.15
N PHE A 320 -0.61 -10.68 -20.51
CA PHE A 320 -1.78 -11.10 -19.74
C PHE A 320 -1.94 -12.62 -19.71
N ALA A 321 -1.69 -13.29 -20.83
CA ALA A 321 -1.81 -14.74 -20.93
C ALA A 321 -0.78 -15.51 -20.11
N VAL A 322 0.45 -14.99 -19.95
CA VAL A 322 1.53 -15.67 -19.21
C VAL A 322 1.16 -15.97 -17.77
N ASN A 323 0.31 -15.14 -17.15
CA ASN A 323 -0.13 -15.34 -15.78
C ASN A 323 -1.22 -16.43 -15.64
N HIS A 324 -1.63 -17.06 -16.74
CA HIS A 324 -2.54 -18.19 -16.73
C HIS A 324 -1.77 -19.49 -17.06
N ASP A 325 -1.78 -20.45 -16.13
CA ASP A 325 -1.16 -21.77 -16.32
C ASP A 325 -2.03 -22.69 -17.21
N SER A 326 -2.43 -22.21 -18.41
CA SER A 326 -3.32 -22.94 -19.32
C SER A 326 -2.59 -23.50 -20.54
N PRO A 327 -2.57 -24.83 -20.76
CA PRO A 327 -1.97 -25.44 -21.96
C PRO A 327 -2.58 -24.97 -23.28
N ARG A 328 -3.81 -24.41 -23.25
CA ARG A 328 -4.50 -23.85 -24.42
C ARG A 328 -3.74 -22.68 -25.05
N LEU A 329 -2.86 -22.03 -24.29
CA LEU A 329 -2.06 -20.89 -24.74
C LEU A 329 -0.85 -21.29 -25.60
N ILE A 330 -0.37 -22.54 -25.51
CA ILE A 330 0.87 -22.96 -26.17
C ILE A 330 0.79 -22.77 -27.70
N ALA A 331 -0.27 -23.26 -28.35
CA ALA A 331 -0.38 -23.17 -29.79
C ALA A 331 -0.52 -21.72 -30.32
N PRO A 332 -1.33 -20.83 -29.71
CA PRO A 332 -1.32 -19.41 -30.02
C PRO A 332 0.05 -18.74 -29.86
N ILE A 333 0.74 -18.99 -28.73
CA ILE A 333 2.04 -18.37 -28.44
C ILE A 333 3.12 -18.84 -29.42
N VAL A 334 3.13 -20.13 -29.79
CA VAL A 334 4.07 -20.66 -30.79
C VAL A 334 3.97 -19.92 -32.13
N ARG A 335 2.77 -19.49 -32.55
CA ARG A 335 2.62 -18.70 -33.79
C ARG A 335 3.26 -17.32 -33.71
N LEU A 336 3.40 -16.76 -32.50
CA LEU A 336 4.03 -15.45 -32.27
C LEU A 336 5.56 -15.52 -32.28
N LEU A 337 6.16 -16.70 -32.32
CA LEU A 337 7.61 -16.84 -32.53
C LEU A 337 8.05 -16.35 -33.91
N ASP A 338 7.14 -16.29 -34.89
CA ASP A 338 7.38 -15.76 -36.24
C ASP A 338 6.80 -14.34 -36.42
N ASP A 339 6.50 -13.62 -35.33
CA ASP A 339 5.94 -12.27 -35.40
C ASP A 339 6.92 -11.26 -36.05
N GLN A 340 6.39 -10.30 -36.79
CA GLN A 340 7.20 -9.24 -37.41
C GLN A 340 7.90 -8.36 -36.37
N ASP A 341 7.31 -8.20 -35.20
CA ASP A 341 7.86 -7.41 -34.10
C ASP A 341 8.77 -8.26 -33.20
N TRP A 342 10.04 -7.86 -33.08
CA TRP A 342 11.06 -8.59 -32.33
C TRP A 342 10.70 -8.71 -30.84
N TRP A 343 10.10 -7.67 -30.24
CA TRP A 343 9.70 -7.68 -28.84
C TRP A 343 8.59 -8.69 -28.58
N THR A 344 7.60 -8.77 -29.47
CA THR A 344 6.54 -9.79 -29.40
C THR A 344 7.11 -11.21 -29.45
N ARG A 345 8.14 -11.45 -30.27
CA ARG A 345 8.85 -12.75 -30.31
C ARG A 345 9.54 -13.06 -28.98
N VAL A 346 10.25 -12.11 -28.39
CA VAL A 346 10.92 -12.27 -27.08
C VAL A 346 9.92 -12.62 -25.97
N VAL A 347 8.82 -11.87 -25.87
CA VAL A 347 7.78 -12.14 -24.86
C VAL A 347 7.15 -13.53 -25.09
N ALA A 348 7.03 -13.99 -26.34
CA ALA A 348 6.51 -15.32 -26.65
C ALA A 348 7.45 -16.42 -26.18
N MET A 349 8.76 -16.23 -26.31
CA MET A 349 9.77 -17.17 -25.82
C MET A 349 9.74 -17.28 -24.30
N ASP A 350 9.72 -16.15 -23.58
CA ASP A 350 9.61 -16.14 -22.10
C ASP A 350 8.33 -16.86 -21.65
N ALA A 351 7.20 -16.55 -22.30
CA ALA A 351 5.91 -17.20 -22.03
C ALA A 351 5.98 -18.73 -22.18
N LEU A 352 6.57 -19.24 -23.26
CA LEU A 352 6.72 -20.68 -23.51
C LEU A 352 7.68 -21.34 -22.52
N GLY A 353 8.75 -20.64 -22.12
CA GLY A 353 9.70 -21.07 -21.10
C GLY A 353 9.03 -21.25 -19.73
N ARG A 354 8.21 -20.28 -19.31
CA ARG A 354 7.44 -20.35 -18.05
C ARG A 354 6.41 -21.47 -18.05
N LEU A 355 5.68 -21.62 -19.16
CA LEU A 355 4.70 -22.70 -19.35
C LEU A 355 5.32 -24.10 -19.50
N LYS A 356 6.66 -24.21 -19.53
CA LYS A 356 7.40 -25.47 -19.77
C LYS A 356 6.88 -26.20 -21.03
N ALA A 357 6.62 -25.43 -22.10
CA ALA A 357 5.91 -25.90 -23.28
C ALA A 357 6.78 -26.83 -24.16
N VAL A 358 6.84 -28.13 -23.85
CA VAL A 358 7.54 -29.16 -24.64
C VAL A 358 7.19 -29.15 -26.14
N PRO A 359 5.94 -28.90 -26.57
CA PRO A 359 5.61 -28.79 -28.00
C PRO A 359 6.32 -27.63 -28.73
N ALA A 360 6.83 -26.63 -28.01
CA ALA A 360 7.49 -25.46 -28.58
C ALA A 360 9.01 -25.63 -28.79
N VAL A 361 9.59 -26.77 -28.39
CA VAL A 361 11.04 -27.00 -28.47
C VAL A 361 11.58 -26.88 -29.90
N GLU A 362 10.95 -27.53 -30.89
CA GLU A 362 11.38 -27.43 -32.30
C GLU A 362 11.25 -26.00 -32.87
N PRO A 363 10.11 -25.30 -32.69
CA PRO A 363 10.01 -23.88 -33.03
C PRO A 363 11.10 -22.99 -32.40
N LEU A 364 11.39 -23.19 -31.11
CA LEU A 364 12.40 -22.42 -30.39
C LEU A 364 13.83 -22.74 -30.88
N ILE A 365 14.11 -24.00 -31.24
CA ILE A 365 15.38 -24.38 -31.90
C ILE A 365 15.54 -23.64 -33.23
N HIS A 366 14.46 -23.48 -34.00
CA HIS A 366 14.49 -22.70 -35.24
C HIS A 366 14.82 -21.22 -34.98
N ALA A 367 14.25 -20.66 -33.89
CA ALA A 367 14.46 -19.27 -33.51
C ALA A 367 15.89 -18.94 -33.04
N LEU A 368 16.72 -19.94 -32.68
CA LEU A 368 18.14 -19.74 -32.38
C LEU A 368 18.95 -19.19 -33.57
N ALA A 369 18.42 -19.32 -34.79
CA ALA A 369 19.03 -18.77 -35.99
C ALA A 369 18.83 -17.25 -36.14
N ASP A 370 17.84 -16.65 -35.47
CA ASP A 370 17.55 -15.21 -35.51
C ASP A 370 18.47 -14.45 -34.55
N PRO A 371 19.34 -13.55 -35.06
CA PRO A 371 20.25 -12.77 -34.25
C PRO A 371 19.61 -11.99 -33.11
N ASP A 372 18.41 -11.46 -33.33
CA ASP A 372 17.77 -10.50 -32.45
C ASP A 372 17.13 -11.16 -31.22
N VAL A 373 16.86 -12.47 -31.29
CA VAL A 373 16.08 -13.19 -30.26
C VAL A 373 16.73 -14.49 -29.79
N ARG A 374 17.88 -14.88 -30.35
CA ARG A 374 18.56 -16.14 -30.00
C ARG A 374 18.86 -16.28 -28.51
N TRP A 375 19.18 -15.19 -27.80
CA TRP A 375 19.38 -15.19 -26.34
C TRP A 375 18.12 -15.71 -25.64
N SER A 376 16.97 -15.10 -25.94
CA SER A 376 15.69 -15.45 -25.33
C SER A 376 15.25 -16.87 -25.70
N ALA A 377 15.60 -17.33 -26.90
CA ALA A 377 15.35 -18.71 -27.31
C ALA A 377 16.20 -19.71 -26.49
N VAL A 378 17.47 -19.40 -26.17
CA VAL A 378 18.30 -20.24 -25.28
C VAL A 378 17.69 -20.32 -23.89
N GLU A 379 17.31 -19.18 -23.31
CA GLU A 379 16.71 -19.09 -21.96
C GLU A 379 15.37 -19.85 -21.88
N ALA A 380 14.52 -19.71 -22.90
CA ALA A 380 13.26 -20.43 -23.00
C ALA A 380 13.46 -21.95 -23.10
N LEU A 381 14.39 -22.41 -23.95
CA LEU A 381 14.69 -23.82 -24.10
C LEU A 381 15.30 -24.42 -22.82
N ALA A 382 16.19 -23.69 -22.15
CA ALA A 382 16.74 -24.08 -20.86
C ALA A 382 15.65 -24.21 -19.81
N SER A 383 14.73 -23.25 -19.76
CA SER A 383 13.57 -23.29 -18.88
C SER A 383 12.69 -24.50 -19.15
N ILE A 384 12.42 -24.86 -20.42
CA ILE A 384 11.64 -26.06 -20.75
C ILE A 384 12.35 -27.34 -20.31
N GLY A 385 13.68 -27.39 -20.44
CA GLY A 385 14.51 -28.50 -19.97
C GLY A 385 14.44 -29.75 -20.84
N ASP A 386 13.98 -29.66 -22.09
CA ASP A 386 13.94 -30.80 -23.03
C ASP A 386 15.33 -31.09 -23.64
N PRO A 387 15.92 -32.29 -23.44
CA PRO A 387 17.27 -32.61 -23.91
C PRO A 387 17.48 -32.53 -25.43
N ARG A 388 16.41 -32.51 -26.24
CA ARG A 388 16.50 -32.34 -27.70
C ARG A 388 17.11 -30.99 -28.11
N ALA A 389 17.01 -29.98 -27.25
CA ALA A 389 17.54 -28.64 -27.49
C ALA A 389 19.07 -28.54 -27.32
N LEU A 390 19.68 -29.45 -26.54
CA LEU A 390 21.09 -29.38 -26.14
C LEU A 390 22.07 -29.26 -27.31
N PRO A 391 21.97 -30.06 -28.40
CA PRO A 391 22.91 -29.94 -29.51
C PRO A 391 22.85 -28.57 -30.22
N ALA A 392 21.65 -27.98 -30.32
CA ALA A 392 21.44 -26.69 -30.96
C ALA A 392 21.98 -25.55 -30.07
N ILE A 393 21.69 -25.58 -28.78
CA ILE A 393 22.20 -24.62 -27.78
C ILE A 393 23.72 -24.67 -27.69
N ALA A 394 24.31 -25.86 -27.62
CA ALA A 394 25.76 -26.05 -27.51
C ALA A 394 26.55 -25.43 -28.67
N LYS A 395 25.96 -25.37 -29.87
CA LYS A 395 26.59 -24.74 -31.05
C LYS A 395 26.82 -23.24 -30.84
N LEU A 396 26.01 -22.58 -30.01
CA LEU A 396 26.12 -21.16 -29.71
C LEU A 396 27.22 -20.82 -28.69
N LEU A 397 27.96 -21.80 -28.16
CA LEU A 397 29.21 -21.54 -27.42
C LEU A 397 30.28 -20.86 -28.30
N GLY A 398 30.13 -20.86 -29.62
CA GLY A 398 30.97 -20.10 -30.55
C GLY A 398 30.34 -18.79 -31.05
N ASP A 399 29.25 -18.32 -30.44
CA ASP A 399 28.56 -17.10 -30.87
C ASP A 399 29.46 -15.86 -30.64
N PRO A 400 29.49 -14.89 -31.58
CA PRO A 400 30.28 -13.67 -31.40
C PRO A 400 29.88 -12.86 -30.17
N ALA A 401 28.60 -12.89 -29.76
CA ALA A 401 28.13 -12.16 -28.59
C ALA A 401 28.52 -12.89 -27.29
N THR A 402 29.27 -12.21 -26.43
CA THR A 402 29.72 -12.73 -25.12
C THR A 402 28.55 -13.10 -24.23
N GLU A 403 27.51 -12.28 -24.28
CA GLU A 403 26.23 -12.44 -23.62
C GLU A 403 25.63 -13.80 -23.98
N VAL A 404 25.45 -14.09 -25.27
CA VAL A 404 24.83 -15.35 -25.71
C VAL A 404 25.63 -16.57 -25.25
N ARG A 405 26.98 -16.49 -25.25
CA ARG A 405 27.84 -17.58 -24.76
C ARG A 405 27.63 -17.85 -23.26
N ILE A 406 27.49 -16.81 -22.44
CA ILE A 406 27.18 -16.92 -21.00
C ILE A 406 25.82 -17.57 -20.80
N GLU A 407 24.80 -17.16 -21.56
CA GLU A 407 23.46 -17.73 -21.43
C GLU A 407 23.41 -19.20 -21.85
N VAL A 408 24.19 -19.59 -22.86
CA VAL A 408 24.37 -21.00 -23.22
C VAL A 408 24.99 -21.80 -22.07
N ILE A 409 25.94 -21.23 -21.33
CA ILE A 409 26.52 -21.87 -20.15
C ILE A 409 25.50 -21.99 -19.02
N ASN A 410 24.69 -20.95 -18.79
CA ASN A 410 23.56 -20.99 -17.85
C ASN A 410 22.60 -22.13 -18.21
N ALA A 411 22.24 -22.23 -19.50
CA ALA A 411 21.38 -23.28 -20.00
C ALA A 411 21.96 -24.68 -19.72
N LEU A 412 23.24 -24.91 -20.05
CA LEU A 412 23.91 -26.19 -19.81
C LEU A 412 23.91 -26.59 -18.33
N GLU A 413 24.05 -25.63 -17.42
CA GLU A 413 23.91 -25.85 -15.97
C GLU A 413 22.50 -26.30 -15.59
N ILE A 414 21.46 -25.66 -16.14
CA ILE A 414 20.05 -25.99 -15.87
C ILE A 414 19.72 -27.41 -16.38
N PHE A 415 20.20 -27.78 -17.58
CA PHE A 415 20.03 -29.13 -18.12
C PHE A 415 20.77 -30.19 -17.30
N ASN A 416 21.84 -29.79 -16.60
CA ASN A 416 22.66 -30.64 -15.73
C ASN A 416 23.17 -31.93 -16.42
N ASP A 417 23.48 -31.86 -17.71
CA ASP A 417 23.88 -33.01 -18.53
C ASP A 417 25.42 -33.18 -18.54
N PRO A 418 25.96 -34.37 -18.20
CA PRO A 418 27.41 -34.64 -18.24
C PRO A 418 28.08 -34.36 -19.59
N ARG A 419 27.34 -34.44 -20.70
CA ARG A 419 27.85 -34.11 -22.05
C ARG A 419 28.29 -32.66 -22.15
N GLY A 420 27.73 -31.77 -21.34
CA GLY A 420 28.10 -30.35 -21.24
C GLY A 420 29.50 -30.13 -20.67
N LEU A 421 30.02 -31.02 -19.83
CA LEU A 421 31.32 -30.85 -19.17
C LEU A 421 32.47 -30.72 -20.17
N LYS A 422 32.49 -31.56 -21.21
CA LYS A 422 33.51 -31.49 -22.26
C LYS A 422 33.48 -30.15 -23.01
N LEU A 423 32.29 -29.60 -23.23
CA LEU A 423 32.11 -28.32 -23.90
C LEU A 423 32.57 -27.16 -23.00
N LEU A 424 32.19 -27.18 -21.72
CA LEU A 424 32.64 -26.20 -20.73
C LEU A 424 34.17 -26.23 -20.55
N GLN A 425 34.79 -27.40 -20.59
CA GLN A 425 36.25 -27.51 -20.56
C GLN A 425 36.90 -26.87 -21.80
N GLN A 426 36.30 -26.99 -23.00
CA GLN A 426 36.80 -26.30 -24.18
C GLN A 426 36.65 -24.78 -24.08
N VAL A 427 35.54 -24.29 -23.51
CA VAL A 427 35.32 -22.86 -23.25
C VAL A 427 36.38 -22.34 -22.28
N LEU A 428 36.65 -23.06 -21.19
CA LEU A 428 37.70 -22.73 -20.23
C LEU A 428 39.09 -22.58 -20.87
N GLN A 429 39.39 -23.34 -21.90
CA GLN A 429 40.70 -23.33 -22.55
C GLN A 429 40.82 -22.33 -23.71
N ARG A 430 39.70 -21.92 -24.33
CA ARG A 430 39.70 -21.28 -25.66
C ARG A 430 38.92 -19.98 -25.76
N ASP A 431 37.96 -19.73 -24.89
CA ASP A 431 37.17 -18.49 -24.97
C ASP A 431 38.08 -17.30 -24.69
N SER A 432 37.94 -16.23 -25.47
CA SER A 432 38.77 -15.03 -25.32
C SER A 432 38.39 -14.22 -24.08
N GLU A 433 37.13 -14.32 -23.63
CA GLU A 433 36.58 -13.51 -22.55
C GLU A 433 36.66 -14.23 -21.20
N LEU A 434 37.26 -13.56 -20.22
CA LEU A 434 37.43 -14.12 -18.87
C LEU A 434 36.09 -14.44 -18.21
N GLU A 435 35.10 -13.56 -18.37
CA GLU A 435 33.77 -13.71 -17.77
C GLU A 435 33.09 -15.02 -18.20
N VAL A 436 33.21 -15.37 -19.49
CA VAL A 436 32.67 -16.61 -20.06
C VAL A 436 33.38 -17.83 -19.46
N ARG A 437 34.71 -17.75 -19.28
CA ARG A 437 35.50 -18.83 -18.67
C ARG A 437 35.17 -19.01 -17.18
N GLU A 438 35.07 -17.94 -16.41
CA GLU A 438 34.67 -18.00 -15.00
C GLU A 438 33.28 -18.62 -14.85
N ARG A 439 32.32 -18.21 -15.69
CA ARG A 439 30.99 -18.79 -15.70
C ARG A 439 31.00 -20.27 -16.07
N ALA A 440 31.80 -20.66 -17.07
CA ALA A 440 31.99 -22.05 -17.47
C ALA A 440 32.59 -22.90 -16.35
N MET A 441 33.54 -22.34 -15.58
CA MET A 441 34.12 -22.99 -14.40
C MET A 441 33.06 -23.28 -13.35
N GLU A 442 32.20 -22.30 -13.05
CA GLU A 442 31.14 -22.46 -12.07
C GLU A 442 30.12 -23.51 -12.50
N ALA A 443 29.66 -23.45 -13.76
CA ALA A 443 28.76 -24.45 -14.32
C ALA A 443 29.41 -25.86 -14.31
N PHE A 444 30.69 -25.97 -14.67
CA PHE A 444 31.43 -27.23 -14.68
C PHE A 444 31.44 -27.87 -13.30
N LYS A 445 31.72 -27.08 -12.25
CA LYS A 445 31.72 -27.55 -10.86
C LYS A 445 30.33 -28.01 -10.42
N LYS A 446 29.29 -27.23 -10.71
CA LYS A 446 27.92 -27.57 -10.34
C LYS A 446 27.43 -28.83 -11.03
N ILE A 447 27.63 -28.95 -12.34
CA ILE A 447 27.24 -30.15 -13.11
C ILE A 447 28.03 -31.38 -12.63
N SER A 448 29.33 -31.24 -12.38
CA SER A 448 30.16 -32.35 -11.88
C SER A 448 29.74 -32.79 -10.49
N ALA A 449 29.47 -31.85 -9.59
CA ALA A 449 28.97 -32.14 -8.24
C ALA A 449 27.61 -32.83 -8.28
N ALA A 450 26.67 -32.34 -9.10
CA ALA A 450 25.34 -32.93 -9.23
C ALA A 450 25.35 -34.32 -9.86
N ASN A 451 26.37 -34.65 -10.66
CA ASN A 451 26.53 -35.95 -11.30
C ASN A 451 27.58 -36.86 -10.60
N ALA A 452 28.08 -36.47 -9.43
CA ALA A 452 29.10 -37.20 -8.66
C ALA A 452 30.37 -37.55 -9.47
N ILE A 453 30.81 -36.65 -10.34
CA ILE A 453 32.01 -36.79 -11.15
C ILE A 453 33.19 -36.14 -10.41
N GLU A 454 34.26 -36.91 -10.19
CA GLU A 454 35.49 -36.37 -9.62
C GLU A 454 36.14 -35.36 -10.58
N ILE A 455 36.53 -34.21 -10.03
CA ILE A 455 37.11 -33.11 -10.78
C ILE A 455 38.58 -32.91 -10.42
N ASP A 456 39.43 -32.69 -11.42
CA ASP A 456 40.79 -32.19 -11.22
C ASP A 456 40.73 -30.67 -10.99
N GLU A 457 40.57 -30.26 -9.72
CA GLU A 457 40.53 -28.84 -9.36
C GLU A 457 41.81 -28.09 -9.73
N ALA A 458 42.96 -28.78 -9.75
CA ALA A 458 44.24 -28.17 -10.10
C ALA A 458 44.34 -27.92 -11.60
N GLY A 459 43.96 -28.90 -12.43
CA GLY A 459 43.86 -28.79 -13.88
C GLY A 459 42.83 -27.75 -14.32
N LEU A 460 41.66 -27.71 -13.68
CA LEU A 460 40.63 -26.70 -13.95
C LEU A 460 41.13 -25.28 -13.61
N LYS A 461 41.81 -25.09 -12.48
CA LYS A 461 42.43 -23.81 -12.14
C LYS A 461 43.54 -23.42 -13.12
N ALA A 462 44.31 -24.38 -13.60
CA ALA A 462 45.32 -24.15 -14.62
C ALA A 462 44.68 -23.74 -15.96
N ASP A 463 43.59 -24.40 -16.37
CA ASP A 463 42.82 -24.06 -17.57
C ASP A 463 42.25 -22.62 -17.48
N LEU A 464 41.72 -22.23 -16.32
CA LEU A 464 41.25 -20.86 -16.05
C LEU A 464 42.40 -19.83 -15.99
N ALA A 465 43.59 -20.24 -15.52
CA ALA A 465 44.77 -19.37 -15.38
C ALA A 465 45.42 -19.00 -16.72
N ILE A 466 45.01 -19.64 -17.83
CA ILE A 466 45.39 -19.22 -19.17
C ILE A 466 44.62 -17.93 -19.47
N THR A 467 45.26 -16.80 -19.16
CA THR A 467 44.85 -15.39 -19.38
C THR A 467 43.87 -14.74 -18.39
N SER A 468 44.19 -14.71 -17.10
CA SER A 468 43.68 -13.64 -16.20
C SER A 468 44.49 -13.50 -14.93
N GLY A 469 44.96 -12.29 -14.63
CA GLY A 469 45.48 -11.96 -13.31
C GLY A 469 44.34 -11.81 -12.30
N THR A 470 44.50 -12.44 -11.13
CA THR A 470 44.25 -11.97 -9.74
C THR A 470 43.75 -13.12 -8.85
N ASP A 471 44.64 -13.67 -8.02
CA ASP A 471 44.29 -14.44 -6.82
C ASP A 471 44.88 -13.71 -5.60
N LYS A 472 44.41 -12.47 -5.36
CA LYS A 472 44.94 -11.62 -4.30
C LYS A 472 44.51 -12.18 -2.95
N GLN A 473 45.44 -12.24 -1.99
CA GLN A 473 45.13 -12.76 -0.65
C GLN A 473 44.06 -11.93 0.07
N ILE A 474 44.02 -10.62 -0.17
CA ILE A 474 42.99 -9.73 0.41
C ILE A 474 41.58 -10.09 -0.07
N ASP A 475 41.43 -10.47 -1.35
CA ASP A 475 40.14 -10.83 -1.92
C ASP A 475 39.56 -12.07 -1.23
N ARG A 476 40.40 -13.07 -0.93
CA ARG A 476 39.98 -14.28 -0.20
C ARG A 476 39.47 -13.96 1.21
N LEU A 477 40.13 -13.06 1.93
CA LEU A 477 39.72 -12.65 3.28
C LEU A 477 38.38 -11.90 3.27
N LEU A 478 38.16 -11.06 2.27
CA LEU A 478 36.92 -10.31 2.09
C LEU A 478 35.75 -11.22 1.69
N VAL A 479 35.97 -12.14 0.76
CA VAL A 479 35.00 -13.18 0.39
C VAL A 479 34.63 -14.05 1.60
N GLN A 480 35.61 -14.43 2.42
CA GLN A 480 35.37 -15.18 3.66
C GLN A 480 34.54 -14.37 4.66
N THR A 481 34.87 -13.09 4.86
CA THR A 481 34.11 -12.17 5.72
C THR A 481 32.64 -12.14 5.34
N ARG A 482 32.36 -11.96 4.04
CA ARG A 482 30.99 -11.94 3.50
C ARG A 482 30.26 -13.26 3.74
N LYS A 483 30.91 -14.41 3.46
CA LYS A 483 30.33 -15.75 3.69
C LYS A 483 29.98 -16.01 5.17
N MET A 484 30.69 -15.38 6.10
CA MET A 484 30.43 -15.48 7.53
C MET A 484 29.29 -14.57 8.01
N GLY A 485 28.70 -13.75 7.13
CA GLY A 485 27.66 -12.79 7.50
C GLY A 485 28.16 -11.65 8.39
N ALA A 486 29.46 -11.32 8.33
CA ALA A 486 30.02 -10.20 9.05
C ALA A 486 29.76 -8.87 8.31
N SER A 487 29.54 -7.79 9.07
CA SER A 487 29.26 -6.45 8.53
C SER A 487 30.53 -5.72 8.09
N ASP A 488 31.62 -5.90 8.83
CA ASP A 488 32.88 -5.21 8.61
C ASP A 488 34.07 -6.17 8.78
N PHE A 489 35.13 -5.98 7.99
CA PHE A 489 36.44 -6.61 8.12
C PHE A 489 37.48 -5.55 8.47
N HIS A 490 38.34 -5.87 9.44
CA HIS A 490 39.36 -5.00 9.99
C HIS A 490 40.74 -5.65 9.81
N LEU A 491 41.66 -4.92 9.18
CA LEU A 491 43.05 -5.31 9.01
C LEU A 491 43.96 -4.21 9.56
N SER A 492 44.68 -4.55 10.64
CA SER A 492 45.59 -3.62 11.32
C SER A 492 46.94 -4.30 11.62
N PRO A 493 48.06 -3.57 11.48
CA PRO A 493 49.38 -4.10 11.81
C PRO A 493 49.51 -4.54 13.29
N GLY A 494 50.15 -5.68 13.50
CA GLY A 494 50.46 -6.22 14.83
C GLY A 494 49.26 -6.75 15.59
N THR A 495 48.14 -7.03 14.90
CA THR A 495 46.98 -7.75 15.45
C THR A 495 46.51 -8.83 14.47
N PRO A 496 45.74 -9.83 14.93
CA PRO A 496 44.96 -10.65 14.03
C PRO A 496 43.96 -9.82 13.23
N ALA A 497 43.60 -10.29 12.04
CA ALA A 497 42.46 -9.72 11.33
C ALA A 497 41.20 -9.93 12.18
N ALA A 498 40.25 -9.01 12.09
CA ALA A 498 39.01 -9.08 12.87
C ALA A 498 37.81 -8.80 11.99
N VAL A 499 36.66 -9.34 12.37
CA VAL A 499 35.37 -9.14 11.71
C VAL A 499 34.34 -8.67 12.71
N ARG A 500 33.40 -7.82 12.28
CA ARG A 500 32.26 -7.43 13.08
C ARG A 500 31.07 -8.33 12.76
N ARG A 501 30.59 -9.10 13.74
CA ARG A 501 29.43 -9.99 13.60
C ARG A 501 28.44 -9.70 14.72
N ASN A 502 27.18 -9.45 14.37
CA ASN A 502 26.14 -9.09 15.33
C ASN A 502 26.51 -7.91 16.24
N GLY A 503 27.28 -6.94 15.71
CA GLY A 503 27.75 -5.77 16.45
C GLY A 503 29.05 -5.97 17.24
N GLU A 504 29.49 -7.21 17.47
CA GLU A 504 30.69 -7.54 18.23
C GLU A 504 31.91 -7.74 17.32
N LEU A 505 33.09 -7.33 17.78
CA LEU A 505 34.35 -7.52 17.05
C LEU A 505 34.99 -8.86 17.44
N VAL A 506 35.14 -9.76 16.48
CA VAL A 506 35.65 -11.13 16.67
C VAL A 506 36.90 -11.34 15.81
N GLN A 507 37.93 -12.00 16.34
CA GLN A 507 39.15 -12.28 15.59
C GLN A 507 38.90 -13.32 14.49
N LEU A 508 39.40 -13.05 13.29
CA LEU A 508 39.38 -13.94 12.14
C LEU A 508 40.66 -14.78 12.15
N GLY A 509 40.71 -15.75 13.06
CA GLY A 509 41.87 -16.62 13.30
C GLY A 509 42.94 -15.98 14.18
N GLU A 510 44.05 -16.71 14.36
CA GLU A 510 45.13 -16.34 15.30
C GLU A 510 46.34 -15.66 14.62
N ARG A 511 46.38 -15.64 13.28
CA ARG A 511 47.53 -15.09 12.54
C ARG A 511 47.62 -13.59 12.75
N ILE A 512 48.75 -13.13 13.27
CA ILE A 512 49.10 -11.71 13.40
C ILE A 512 49.74 -11.23 12.09
N PHE A 513 49.26 -10.11 11.55
CA PHE A 513 49.83 -9.49 10.35
C PHE A 513 50.86 -8.43 10.72
N THR A 514 52.04 -8.45 10.10
CA THR A 514 53.07 -7.41 10.25
C THR A 514 52.73 -6.16 9.44
N ALA A 515 53.37 -5.02 9.77
CA ALA A 515 53.19 -3.76 9.02
C ALA A 515 53.56 -3.88 7.54
N GLN A 516 54.56 -4.69 7.21
CA GLN A 516 54.95 -4.95 5.83
C GLN A 516 53.89 -5.77 5.08
N GLU A 517 53.28 -6.76 5.75
CA GLU A 517 52.22 -7.58 5.17
C GLU A 517 50.92 -6.79 4.96
N THR A 518 50.44 -6.06 5.97
CA THR A 518 49.22 -5.25 5.83
C THR A 518 49.40 -4.18 4.74
N GLY A 519 50.53 -3.48 4.75
CA GLY A 519 50.88 -2.50 3.71
C GLY A 519 50.97 -3.12 2.32
N GLY A 520 51.51 -4.34 2.19
CA GLY A 520 51.57 -5.07 0.93
C GLY A 520 50.18 -5.43 0.38
N LEU A 521 49.32 -6.01 1.23
CA LEU A 521 47.95 -6.39 0.87
C LEU A 521 47.12 -5.17 0.46
N ILE A 522 47.20 -4.09 1.23
CA ILE A 522 46.48 -2.84 0.94
C ILE A 522 47.02 -2.18 -0.33
N ARG A 523 48.34 -2.19 -0.57
CA ARG A 523 48.91 -1.61 -1.79
C ARG A 523 48.49 -2.35 -3.06
N GLU A 524 48.30 -3.66 -2.98
CA GLU A 524 47.89 -4.51 -4.11
C GLU A 524 46.44 -4.25 -4.57
N MET A 525 45.56 -3.84 -3.67
CA MET A 525 44.17 -3.47 -4.01
C MET A 525 44.03 -2.05 -4.57
N LEU A 526 44.91 -1.12 -4.19
CA LEU A 526 44.84 0.29 -4.62
C LEU A 526 45.36 0.48 -6.06
N ASN A 527 44.67 1.32 -6.83
CA ASN A 527 45.20 1.85 -8.10
C ASN A 527 46.24 2.96 -7.86
N ASP A 528 46.94 3.39 -8.91
CA ASP A 528 48.05 4.35 -8.77
C ASP A 528 47.62 5.71 -8.20
N HIS A 529 46.45 6.23 -8.59
CA HIS A 529 45.91 7.47 -8.05
C HIS A 529 45.52 7.35 -6.57
N GLN A 530 44.94 6.22 -6.18
CA GLN A 530 44.59 5.92 -4.80
C GLN A 530 45.85 5.74 -3.93
N ARG A 531 46.90 5.13 -4.45
CA ARG A 531 48.21 5.01 -3.77
C ARG A 531 48.82 6.38 -3.50
N GLU A 532 48.78 7.28 -4.49
CA GLU A 532 49.23 8.66 -4.33
C GLU A 532 48.38 9.42 -3.30
N SER A 533 47.06 9.23 -3.34
CA SER A 533 46.12 9.82 -2.38
C SER A 533 46.39 9.37 -0.94
N VAL A 534 46.62 8.07 -0.71
CA VAL A 534 47.01 7.55 0.61
C VAL A 534 48.37 8.10 1.03
N GLY A 535 49.33 8.20 0.12
CA GLY A 535 50.66 8.77 0.41
C GLY A 535 50.63 10.24 0.84
N THR A 536 49.71 11.03 0.28
CA THR A 536 49.57 12.48 0.54
C THR A 536 48.61 12.79 1.68
N MET A 537 47.40 12.23 1.65
CA MET A 537 46.33 12.49 2.62
C MET A 537 46.39 11.60 3.86
N ARG A 538 47.18 10.52 3.83
CA ARG A 538 47.29 9.49 4.89
C ARG A 538 46.00 8.75 5.23
N GLN A 539 44.95 8.94 4.43
CA GLN A 539 43.68 8.25 4.50
C GLN A 539 42.97 8.30 3.15
N LEU A 540 42.09 7.32 2.89
CA LEU A 540 41.28 7.27 1.67
C LEU A 540 40.01 6.44 1.89
N ASP A 541 38.86 6.97 1.48
CA ASP A 541 37.59 6.26 1.35
C ASP A 541 37.29 5.95 -0.12
N PHE A 542 36.86 4.72 -0.41
CA PHE A 542 36.45 4.30 -1.76
C PHE A 542 35.66 2.98 -1.73
N CYS A 543 35.07 2.57 -2.84
CA CYS A 543 34.47 1.24 -2.98
C CYS A 543 35.41 0.27 -3.70
N TYR A 544 35.71 -0.86 -3.07
CA TYR A 544 36.45 -1.97 -3.65
C TYR A 544 35.46 -3.03 -4.15
N ASP A 545 35.52 -3.38 -5.42
CA ASP A 545 34.64 -4.35 -6.05
C ASP A 545 35.42 -5.63 -6.37
N ILE A 546 34.93 -6.76 -5.86
CA ILE A 546 35.45 -8.09 -6.17
C ILE A 546 34.43 -8.76 -7.08
N ARG A 547 34.80 -8.96 -8.35
CA ARG A 547 33.95 -9.61 -9.36
C ARG A 547 33.41 -10.95 -8.85
N GLY A 548 32.10 -11.16 -9.00
CA GLY A 548 31.39 -12.37 -8.55
C GLY A 548 31.20 -12.49 -7.03
N ALA A 549 31.88 -11.69 -6.20
CA ALA A 549 31.71 -11.72 -4.75
C ALA A 549 30.90 -10.54 -4.22
N GLY A 550 31.11 -9.34 -4.78
CA GLY A 550 30.39 -8.10 -4.48
C GLY A 550 31.28 -6.97 -3.95
N ARG A 551 30.65 -5.87 -3.55
CA ARG A 551 31.31 -4.59 -3.22
C ARG A 551 31.57 -4.39 -1.73
N TYR A 552 32.61 -3.62 -1.42
CA TYR A 552 33.04 -3.28 -0.07
C TYR A 552 33.38 -1.79 0.03
N ARG A 553 32.72 -1.06 0.93
CA ARG A 553 33.13 0.31 1.25
C ARG A 553 34.38 0.24 2.11
N THR A 554 35.46 0.80 1.61
CA THR A 554 36.80 0.63 2.17
C THR A 554 37.34 1.97 2.65
N ASN A 555 37.83 1.99 3.88
CA ASN A 555 38.60 3.08 4.45
C ASN A 555 40.03 2.60 4.72
N VAL A 556 41.01 3.21 4.08
CA VAL A 556 42.44 3.00 4.33
C VAL A 556 42.97 4.17 5.13
N TYR A 557 43.82 3.90 6.13
CA TYR A 557 44.40 4.93 6.99
C TYR A 557 45.80 4.54 7.52
N GLU A 558 46.60 5.54 7.85
CA GLU A 558 47.85 5.36 8.58
C GLU A 558 47.62 5.39 10.10
N GLU A 559 48.11 4.36 10.81
CA GLU A 559 48.12 4.32 12.27
C GLU A 559 49.55 4.22 12.83
N ARG A 560 49.71 4.19 14.16
CA ARG A 560 51.03 4.16 14.82
C ARG A 560 51.91 3.01 14.34
N ARG A 561 51.30 1.89 13.95
CA ARG A 561 52.00 0.64 13.57
C ARG A 561 52.18 0.47 12.06
N GLY A 562 51.63 1.36 11.24
CA GLY A 562 51.65 1.30 9.77
C GLY A 562 50.25 1.43 9.17
N THR A 563 50.11 1.05 7.89
CA THR A 563 48.85 1.17 7.14
C THR A 563 47.84 0.10 7.57
N GLY A 564 46.63 0.54 7.92
CA GLY A 564 45.47 -0.30 8.20
C GLY A 564 44.31 -0.02 7.25
N ALA A 565 43.34 -0.94 7.24
CA ALA A 565 42.14 -0.81 6.42
C ALA A 565 40.91 -1.42 7.10
N VAL A 566 39.75 -0.81 6.86
CA VAL A 566 38.43 -1.32 7.27
C VAL A 566 37.54 -1.43 6.04
N PHE A 567 36.86 -2.55 5.90
CA PHE A 567 36.02 -2.88 4.77
C PHE A 567 34.62 -3.21 5.26
N ARG A 568 33.63 -2.43 4.86
CA ARG A 568 32.22 -2.71 5.12
C ARG A 568 31.61 -3.45 3.95
N VAL A 569 30.97 -4.58 4.22
CA VAL A 569 30.27 -5.37 3.20
C VAL A 569 29.05 -4.59 2.70
N ILE A 570 28.94 -4.41 1.38
CA ILE A 570 27.76 -3.81 0.76
C ILE A 570 26.88 -4.94 0.19
N PRO A 571 25.57 -4.97 0.51
CA PRO A 571 24.64 -5.93 -0.11
C PRO A 571 24.66 -5.84 -1.64
N ASN A 572 24.52 -6.99 -2.31
CA ASN A 572 24.46 -7.04 -3.78
C ASN A 572 23.13 -6.56 -4.33
N GLU A 573 22.05 -6.81 -3.58
CA GLU A 573 20.70 -6.43 -4.00
C GLU A 573 20.41 -4.99 -3.61
N VAL A 574 19.91 -4.23 -4.57
CA VAL A 574 19.40 -2.88 -4.32
C VAL A 574 18.12 -3.01 -3.48
N PRO A 575 18.02 -2.31 -2.33
CA PRO A 575 16.83 -2.39 -1.48
C PRO A 575 15.57 -1.94 -2.23
N THR A 576 14.47 -2.67 -2.06
CA THR A 576 13.15 -2.21 -2.52
C THR A 576 12.56 -1.21 -1.53
N PHE A 577 11.61 -0.39 -1.98
CA PHE A 577 10.92 0.56 -1.12
C PHE A 577 10.29 -0.11 0.11
N GLU A 578 9.61 -1.24 -0.10
CA GLU A 578 8.95 -2.03 0.94
C GLU A 578 9.95 -2.59 1.96
N SER A 579 11.11 -3.07 1.48
CA SER A 579 12.15 -3.67 2.34
C SER A 579 12.75 -2.69 3.35
N THR A 580 12.69 -1.38 3.06
CA THR A 580 13.21 -0.33 3.95
C THR A 580 12.28 0.00 5.11
N GLY A 581 11.00 -0.40 5.04
CA GLY A 581 9.97 -0.02 6.02
C GLY A 581 9.55 1.45 5.93
N LEU A 582 9.86 2.13 4.81
CA LEU A 582 9.31 3.46 4.54
C LEU A 582 7.78 3.41 4.52
N PRO A 583 7.08 4.42 5.06
CA PRO A 583 5.62 4.48 4.97
C PRO A 583 5.12 4.49 3.52
N ASP A 584 4.14 3.64 3.19
CA ASP A 584 3.58 3.48 1.84
C ASP A 584 3.18 4.79 1.17
N GLN A 585 2.66 5.74 1.95
CA GLN A 585 2.34 7.10 1.49
C GLN A 585 3.52 7.86 0.83
N LEU A 586 4.76 7.40 0.99
CA LEU A 586 5.94 7.99 0.34
C LEU A 586 6.21 7.41 -1.06
N THR A 587 5.43 6.45 -1.55
CA THR A 587 5.53 5.97 -2.94
C THR A 587 5.23 7.08 -3.96
N ASP A 588 4.43 8.08 -3.56
CA ASP A 588 4.06 9.23 -4.38
C ASP A 588 5.27 10.08 -4.81
N ILE A 589 6.42 9.94 -4.14
CA ILE A 589 7.69 10.56 -4.56
C ILE A 589 8.02 10.19 -6.01
N ALA A 590 7.73 8.95 -6.44
CA ALA A 590 8.01 8.51 -7.81
C ALA A 590 7.17 9.26 -8.87
N ALA A 591 6.03 9.84 -8.47
CA ALA A 591 5.19 10.64 -9.34
C ALA A 591 5.62 12.11 -9.43
N LEU A 592 6.58 12.55 -8.62
CA LEU A 592 7.08 13.93 -8.68
C LEU A 592 7.83 14.16 -10.00
N HIS A 593 7.46 15.23 -10.72
CA HIS A 593 8.18 15.67 -11.92
C HIS A 593 9.33 16.62 -11.58
N GLN A 594 9.20 17.42 -10.52
CA GLN A 594 10.19 18.41 -10.12
C GLN A 594 10.11 18.71 -8.62
N GLY A 595 11.19 19.24 -8.08
CA GLY A 595 11.28 19.72 -6.70
C GLY A 595 12.37 19.04 -5.88
N LEU A 596 12.47 19.40 -4.61
CA LEU A 596 13.53 18.95 -3.71
C LEU A 596 12.98 17.98 -2.66
N VAL A 597 13.56 16.78 -2.60
CA VAL A 597 13.27 15.74 -1.60
C VAL A 597 14.52 15.48 -0.78
N ILE A 598 14.41 15.56 0.54
CA ILE A 598 15.55 15.40 1.44
C ILE A 598 15.40 14.16 2.32
N VAL A 599 16.40 13.30 2.29
CA VAL A 599 16.57 12.19 3.24
C VAL A 599 17.60 12.60 4.28
N SER A 600 17.21 12.68 5.55
CA SER A 600 18.05 13.16 6.63
C SER A 600 18.18 12.16 7.78
N GLY A 601 19.26 12.26 8.55
CA GLY A 601 19.53 11.43 9.71
C GLY A 601 21.01 11.45 10.09
N SER A 602 21.33 10.90 11.27
CA SER A 602 22.72 10.76 11.72
C SER A 602 23.54 9.84 10.81
N ALA A 603 24.86 9.77 11.03
CA ALA A 603 25.66 8.72 10.39
C ALA A 603 25.10 7.33 10.76
N GLY A 604 25.09 6.39 9.80
CA GLY A 604 24.59 5.04 10.01
C GLY A 604 23.07 4.91 10.18
N SER A 605 22.27 5.95 9.90
CA SER A 605 20.81 5.87 10.03
C SER A 605 20.11 5.18 8.84
N GLY A 606 20.85 4.69 7.83
CA GLY A 606 20.32 4.04 6.64
C GLY A 606 19.98 4.97 5.46
N LYS A 607 20.48 6.22 5.44
CA LYS A 607 20.15 7.20 4.39
C LYS A 607 20.46 6.70 2.98
N THR A 608 21.65 6.11 2.77
CA THR A 608 22.04 5.58 1.46
C THR A 608 21.13 4.44 1.02
N THR A 609 20.69 3.59 1.96
CA THR A 609 19.70 2.52 1.70
C THR A 609 18.35 3.11 1.28
N THR A 610 17.85 4.11 1.99
CA THR A 610 16.62 4.84 1.62
C THR A 610 16.77 5.50 0.25
N LEU A 611 17.90 6.16 -0.02
CA LEU A 611 18.19 6.82 -1.28
C LEU A 611 18.18 5.83 -2.45
N ALA A 612 18.88 4.70 -2.28
CA ALA A 612 18.92 3.62 -3.26
C ALA A 612 17.51 3.04 -3.50
N ALA A 613 16.70 2.85 -2.45
CA ALA A 613 15.33 2.37 -2.58
C ALA A 613 14.43 3.35 -3.35
N LEU A 614 14.58 4.66 -3.11
CA LEU A 614 13.84 5.69 -3.86
C LEU A 614 14.26 5.75 -5.33
N VAL A 615 15.56 5.67 -5.61
CA VAL A 615 16.07 5.61 -6.99
C VAL A 615 15.57 4.35 -7.69
N ASN A 616 15.61 3.20 -7.00
CA ASN A 616 15.10 1.95 -7.53
C ASN A 616 13.60 2.01 -7.82
N LEU A 617 12.81 2.59 -6.93
CA LEU A 617 11.37 2.82 -7.13
C LEU A 617 11.11 3.66 -8.39
N ILE A 618 11.88 4.74 -8.60
CA ILE A 618 11.75 5.58 -9.81
C ILE A 618 12.15 4.79 -11.05
N ASN A 619 13.24 4.03 -11.00
CA ASN A 619 13.73 3.19 -12.09
C ASN A 619 12.74 2.07 -12.47
N GLU A 620 11.99 1.54 -11.52
CA GLU A 620 10.93 0.56 -11.74
C GLU A 620 9.65 1.22 -12.28
N SER A 621 9.39 2.47 -11.91
CA SER A 621 8.12 3.14 -12.19
C SER A 621 8.12 3.95 -13.48
N ARG A 622 9.25 4.56 -13.88
CA ARG A 622 9.32 5.58 -14.93
C ARG A 622 10.48 5.38 -15.90
N ARG A 623 10.37 6.01 -17.07
CA ARG A 623 11.40 6.06 -18.12
C ARG A 623 12.07 7.43 -18.12
N LEU A 624 13.10 7.58 -17.32
CA LEU A 624 13.77 8.86 -17.06
C LEU A 624 15.29 8.72 -17.23
N HIS A 625 15.97 9.85 -17.28
CA HIS A 625 17.40 9.95 -17.07
C HIS A 625 17.69 10.35 -15.62
N ILE A 626 18.37 9.47 -14.88
CA ILE A 626 18.75 9.65 -13.48
C ILE A 626 20.27 9.79 -13.40
N ILE A 627 20.75 10.90 -12.84
CA ILE A 627 22.17 11.09 -12.55
C ILE A 627 22.37 11.03 -11.04
N THR A 628 23.22 10.14 -10.56
CA THR A 628 23.60 10.09 -9.14
C THR A 628 25.01 10.62 -8.95
N LEU A 629 25.17 11.43 -7.91
CA LEU A 629 26.45 11.98 -7.46
C LEU A 629 26.70 11.43 -6.06
N GLU A 630 27.70 10.58 -5.88
CA GLU A 630 27.90 9.80 -4.66
C GLU A 630 29.37 9.81 -4.19
N ASP A 631 29.59 9.56 -2.90
CA ASP A 631 30.92 9.58 -2.27
C ASP A 631 31.02 8.56 -1.11
N PRO A 632 31.37 7.29 -1.37
CA PRO A 632 31.47 6.62 -2.68
C PRO A 632 30.12 6.05 -3.17
N ILE A 633 30.09 5.47 -4.37
CA ILE A 633 28.89 4.75 -4.87
C ILE A 633 28.74 3.44 -4.10
N GLU A 634 27.72 3.32 -3.25
CA GLU A 634 27.47 2.10 -2.48
C GLU A 634 26.68 1.06 -3.31
N TYR A 635 25.48 1.40 -3.74
CA TYR A 635 24.61 0.51 -4.54
C TYR A 635 24.76 0.79 -6.03
N VAL A 636 24.91 -0.27 -6.83
CA VAL A 636 24.89 -0.16 -8.30
C VAL A 636 23.48 -0.43 -8.79
N HIS A 637 22.90 0.52 -9.49
CA HIS A 637 21.55 0.38 -10.01
C HIS A 637 21.57 -0.25 -11.41
N PRO A 638 20.98 -1.44 -11.62
CA PRO A 638 20.83 -2.00 -12.95
C PRO A 638 19.81 -1.19 -13.76
N TYR A 639 19.95 -1.21 -15.07
CA TYR A 639 18.93 -0.66 -15.97
C TYR A 639 17.62 -1.42 -15.80
N LYS A 640 16.51 -0.68 -15.63
CA LYS A 640 15.15 -1.23 -15.65
C LYS A 640 14.33 -0.44 -16.67
N ASN A 641 13.67 0.64 -16.26
CA ASN A 641 12.96 1.53 -17.18
C ASN A 641 13.70 2.86 -17.40
N SER A 642 14.57 3.27 -16.48
CA SER A 642 15.31 4.53 -16.54
C SER A 642 16.78 4.33 -16.87
N LEU A 643 17.39 5.26 -17.61
CA LEU A 643 18.83 5.37 -17.77
C LEU A 643 19.41 5.93 -16.48
N ILE A 644 20.39 5.23 -15.88
CA ILE A 644 21.04 5.66 -14.64
C ILE A 644 22.53 5.83 -14.88
N ASN A 645 23.03 7.05 -14.67
CA ASN A 645 24.45 7.38 -14.72
C ASN A 645 24.93 7.75 -13.32
N GLN A 646 25.68 6.84 -12.69
CA GLN A 646 26.23 7.05 -11.35
C GLN A 646 27.66 7.60 -11.43
N ARG A 647 27.92 8.69 -10.71
CA ARG A 647 29.21 9.38 -10.67
C ARG A 647 29.73 9.43 -9.25
N GLU A 648 30.94 8.94 -9.09
CA GLU A 648 31.65 8.91 -7.81
C GLU A 648 32.59 10.10 -7.69
N VAL A 649 32.51 10.83 -6.58
CA VAL A 649 33.45 11.91 -6.25
C VAL A 649 34.85 11.31 -6.01
N GLY A 650 35.88 11.97 -6.55
CA GLY A 650 37.27 11.50 -6.51
C GLY A 650 37.65 10.55 -7.67
N THR A 651 36.68 9.83 -8.23
CA THR A 651 36.92 8.90 -9.36
C THR A 651 36.41 9.46 -10.69
N HIS A 652 35.14 9.87 -10.75
CA HIS A 652 34.46 10.33 -11.97
C HIS A 652 34.29 11.85 -12.03
N THR A 653 34.42 12.52 -10.88
CA THR A 653 34.32 13.98 -10.74
C THR A 653 35.17 14.46 -9.57
N ARG A 654 35.55 15.75 -9.56
CA ARG A 654 36.39 16.34 -8.50
C ARG A 654 35.62 16.72 -7.24
N GLY A 655 34.31 16.96 -7.36
CA GLY A 655 33.47 17.44 -6.27
C GLY A 655 32.00 17.48 -6.66
N PHE A 656 31.13 17.65 -5.66
CA PHE A 656 29.68 17.79 -5.86
C PHE A 656 29.31 19.03 -6.67
N PRO A 657 29.86 20.24 -6.41
CA PRO A 657 29.48 21.43 -7.19
C PRO A 657 29.79 21.32 -8.69
N GLU A 658 30.95 20.79 -9.05
CA GLU A 658 31.33 20.59 -10.46
C GLU A 658 30.44 19.55 -11.13
N ALA A 659 30.18 18.43 -10.44
CA ALA A 659 29.35 17.36 -10.97
C ALA A 659 27.90 17.81 -11.17
N LEU A 660 27.35 18.58 -10.23
CA LEU A 660 25.98 19.06 -10.30
C LEU A 660 25.79 20.12 -11.40
N ARG A 661 26.79 20.97 -11.65
CA ARG A 661 26.78 21.88 -12.82
C ARG A 661 26.82 21.13 -14.14
N ALA A 662 27.61 20.06 -14.21
CA ALA A 662 27.71 19.23 -15.40
C ALA A 662 26.39 18.48 -15.64
N ALA A 663 25.82 17.89 -14.59
CA ALA A 663 24.54 17.18 -14.63
C ALA A 663 23.43 18.04 -15.26
N LEU A 664 23.34 19.34 -14.94
CA LEU A 664 22.35 20.25 -15.55
C LEU A 664 22.44 20.41 -17.08
N ARG A 665 23.50 19.91 -17.73
CA ARG A 665 23.69 19.91 -19.19
C ARG A 665 23.71 18.51 -19.78
N GLU A 666 23.48 17.49 -18.96
CA GLU A 666 23.47 16.08 -19.33
C GLU A 666 22.04 15.58 -19.59
N ASP A 667 21.05 16.49 -19.69
CA ASP A 667 19.62 16.18 -19.88
C ASP A 667 19.01 15.23 -18.81
N PRO A 668 19.23 15.46 -17.49
CA PRO A 668 18.63 14.63 -16.46
C PRO A 668 17.16 15.01 -16.21
N ASP A 669 16.37 14.03 -15.83
CA ASP A 669 15.06 14.26 -15.18
C ASP A 669 15.21 14.27 -13.65
N VAL A 670 16.08 13.39 -13.12
CA VAL A 670 16.30 13.21 -11.69
C VAL A 670 17.78 13.37 -11.37
N ILE A 671 18.10 14.20 -10.39
CA ILE A 671 19.46 14.38 -9.89
C ILE A 671 19.54 13.95 -8.43
N VAL A 672 20.40 12.99 -8.15
CA VAL A 672 20.60 12.46 -6.81
C VAL A 672 21.92 13.00 -6.25
N VAL A 673 21.86 13.68 -5.12
CA VAL A 673 23.02 14.25 -4.44
C VAL A 673 23.26 13.50 -3.15
N GLY A 674 24.30 12.66 -3.15
CA GLY A 674 24.65 11.75 -2.06
C GLY A 674 24.78 12.44 -0.72
N GLU A 675 25.33 13.66 -0.67
CA GLU A 675 25.29 14.50 0.53
C GLU A 675 25.38 15.99 0.20
N MET A 676 24.56 16.80 0.86
CA MET A 676 24.64 18.26 0.78
C MET A 676 25.32 18.81 2.04
N ARG A 677 26.65 18.96 1.98
CA ARG A 677 27.46 19.46 3.10
C ARG A 677 27.60 20.97 3.10
N ASP A 678 27.93 21.53 1.94
CA ASP A 678 28.30 22.92 1.75
C ASP A 678 27.19 23.74 1.08
N ALA A 679 27.26 25.07 1.24
CA ALA A 679 26.26 26.00 0.76
C ALA A 679 26.20 26.06 -0.78
N GLU A 680 27.28 25.75 -1.48
CA GLU A 680 27.34 25.80 -2.95
C GLU A 680 26.58 24.61 -3.55
N THR A 681 26.82 23.41 -3.04
CA THR A 681 26.06 22.19 -3.38
C THR A 681 24.57 22.37 -3.09
N MET A 682 24.22 22.89 -1.91
CA MET A 682 22.82 23.18 -1.56
C MET A 682 22.17 24.18 -2.52
N ARG A 683 22.89 25.24 -2.91
CA ARG A 683 22.38 26.24 -3.85
C ARG A 683 22.08 25.65 -5.20
N LEU A 684 23.04 24.90 -5.76
CA LEU A 684 22.88 24.25 -7.05
C LEU A 684 21.73 23.23 -7.03
N ALA A 685 21.55 22.49 -5.93
CA ALA A 685 20.45 21.55 -5.76
C ALA A 685 19.09 22.27 -5.73
N ILE A 686 18.97 23.38 -4.99
CA ILE A 686 17.75 24.21 -4.96
C ILE A 686 17.47 24.79 -6.35
N THR A 687 18.49 25.32 -7.05
CA THR A 687 18.33 25.84 -8.40
C THR A 687 17.92 24.76 -9.39
N ALA A 688 18.51 23.57 -9.34
CA ALA A 688 18.12 22.44 -10.18
C ALA A 688 16.65 22.04 -9.96
N ALA A 689 16.23 22.00 -8.69
CA ALA A 689 14.85 21.72 -8.32
C ALA A 689 13.87 22.80 -8.79
N GLU A 690 14.31 24.06 -8.85
CA GLU A 690 13.54 25.20 -9.37
C GLU A 690 13.41 25.15 -10.91
N THR A 691 14.45 24.67 -11.61
CA THR A 691 14.50 24.62 -13.08
C THR A 691 13.86 23.38 -13.70
N GLY A 692 13.06 22.63 -12.93
CA GLY A 692 12.24 21.54 -13.46
C GLY A 692 12.73 20.13 -13.18
N HIS A 693 13.81 19.96 -12.41
CA HIS A 693 14.35 18.64 -12.08
C HIS A 693 13.79 18.12 -10.76
N LEU A 694 13.66 16.81 -10.62
CA LEU A 694 13.51 16.18 -9.30
C LEU A 694 14.90 16.01 -8.68
N VAL A 695 15.14 16.67 -7.56
CA VAL A 695 16.41 16.56 -6.84
C VAL A 695 16.20 15.80 -5.54
N ILE A 696 16.93 14.70 -5.36
CA ILE A 696 16.91 13.90 -4.13
C ILE A 696 18.27 14.04 -3.45
N GLY A 697 18.30 14.68 -2.28
CA GLY A 697 19.53 14.95 -1.54
C GLY A 697 19.55 14.30 -0.17
N THR A 698 20.74 14.06 0.38
CA THR A 698 20.87 13.68 1.80
C THR A 698 21.51 14.76 2.66
N MET A 699 21.11 14.79 3.94
CA MET A 699 21.68 15.70 4.95
C MET A 699 21.87 15.01 6.30
N HIS A 700 22.74 15.60 7.13
CA HIS A 700 22.98 15.15 8.50
C HIS A 700 22.26 16.05 9.50
N THR A 701 20.95 15.87 9.66
CA THR A 701 20.17 16.47 10.76
C THR A 701 19.44 15.43 11.59
N THR A 702 19.08 15.81 12.82
CA THR A 702 18.43 14.93 13.80
C THR A 702 16.91 15.05 13.82
N SER A 703 16.34 15.93 12.99
CA SER A 703 14.91 16.04 12.77
C SER A 703 14.58 16.66 11.42
N ALA A 704 13.36 16.42 10.93
CA ALA A 704 12.84 17.04 9.73
C ALA A 704 12.73 18.58 9.84
N PRO A 705 12.21 19.17 10.93
CA PRO A 705 12.23 20.63 11.11
C PRO A 705 13.64 21.23 11.09
N LYS A 706 14.61 20.61 11.79
CA LYS A 706 16.02 21.06 11.78
C LYS A 706 16.65 20.96 10.40
N CYS A 707 16.21 20.02 9.57
CA CYS A 707 16.65 19.91 8.18
C CYS A 707 16.31 21.17 7.39
N VAL A 708 15.06 21.63 7.51
CA VAL A 708 14.59 22.86 6.84
C VAL A 708 15.37 24.08 7.33
N THR A 709 15.55 24.20 8.65
CA THR A 709 16.35 25.30 9.23
C THR A 709 17.80 25.27 8.75
N ARG A 710 18.44 24.10 8.70
CA ARG A 710 19.83 23.96 8.23
C ARG A 710 20.00 24.33 6.75
N LEU A 711 19.01 24.03 5.90
CA LEU A 711 19.03 24.45 4.49
C LEU A 711 19.06 25.97 4.34
N VAL A 712 18.54 26.73 5.31
CA VAL A 712 18.57 28.19 5.30
C VAL A 712 19.84 28.71 5.99
N ASP A 713 20.14 28.19 7.17
CA ASP A 713 21.22 28.69 8.03
C ASP A 713 22.63 28.38 7.49
N SER A 714 22.75 27.47 6.52
CA SER A 714 24.02 27.22 5.82
C SER A 714 24.47 28.38 4.94
N PHE A 715 23.61 29.37 4.71
CA PHE A 715 23.88 30.55 3.88
C PHE A 715 24.12 31.80 4.72
N ALA A 716 24.86 32.76 4.13
CA ALA A 716 25.11 34.05 4.78
C ALA A 716 23.81 34.82 5.03
N PRO A 717 23.67 35.61 6.12
CA PRO A 717 22.41 36.27 6.49
C PRO A 717 21.73 37.08 5.38
N ARG A 718 22.52 37.70 4.49
CA ARG A 718 22.02 38.47 3.35
C ARG A 718 21.32 37.62 2.28
N GLU A 719 21.63 36.33 2.20
CA GLU A 719 21.08 35.40 1.20
C GLU A 719 19.91 34.57 1.74
N GLN A 720 19.82 34.42 3.07
CA GLN A 720 18.81 33.56 3.71
C GLN A 720 17.38 33.91 3.30
N ALA A 721 17.05 35.20 3.13
CA ALA A 721 15.73 35.61 2.69
C ALA A 721 15.37 35.07 1.30
N GLN A 722 16.32 35.11 0.36
CA GLN A 722 16.15 34.57 -0.98
C GLN A 722 16.07 33.04 -0.94
N ILE A 723 16.94 32.37 -0.18
CA ILE A 723 16.93 30.90 -0.03
C ILE A 723 15.58 30.43 0.52
N ARG A 724 15.01 31.12 1.52
CA ARG A 724 13.68 30.77 2.06
C ARG A 724 12.57 30.85 1.02
N ILE A 725 12.61 31.86 0.14
CA ILE A 725 11.63 31.99 -0.94
C ILE A 725 11.75 30.81 -1.91
N MET A 726 12.95 30.55 -2.43
CA MET A 726 13.19 29.43 -3.35
C MET A 726 12.85 28.08 -2.71
N LEU A 727 13.23 27.88 -1.44
CA LEU A 727 12.94 26.64 -0.71
C LEU A 727 11.43 26.45 -0.48
N SER A 728 10.67 27.54 -0.26
CA SER A 728 9.21 27.48 -0.08
C SER A 728 8.47 26.97 -1.32
N GLU A 729 9.10 27.07 -2.50
CA GLU A 729 8.53 26.69 -3.80
C GLU A 729 9.03 25.32 -4.27
N THR A 730 10.31 25.02 -3.99
CA THR A 730 11.00 23.82 -4.46
C THR A 730 10.88 22.62 -3.53
N LEU A 731 10.94 22.79 -2.21
CA LEU A 731 10.91 21.68 -1.25
C LEU A 731 9.56 20.96 -1.31
N LYS A 732 9.59 19.62 -1.43
CA LYS A 732 8.39 18.77 -1.48
C LYS A 732 8.26 17.90 -0.24
N LEU A 733 9.37 17.34 0.23
CA LEU A 733 9.39 16.35 1.28
C LEU A 733 10.71 16.35 2.04
N VAL A 734 10.63 16.15 3.36
CA VAL A 734 11.76 15.80 4.20
C VAL A 734 11.43 14.52 4.97
N VAL A 735 12.27 13.50 4.82
CA VAL A 735 12.21 12.24 5.57
C VAL A 735 13.40 12.20 6.50
N ASN A 736 13.19 12.26 7.81
CA ASN A 736 14.24 12.07 8.79
C ASN A 736 14.17 10.66 9.38
N GLN A 737 15.28 9.94 9.44
CA GLN A 737 15.30 8.53 9.83
C GLN A 737 16.28 8.21 10.96
N ALA A 738 15.92 7.22 11.76
CA ALA A 738 16.77 6.60 12.78
C ALA A 738 16.59 5.08 12.76
N LEU A 739 17.68 4.32 12.99
CA LEU A 739 17.62 2.87 13.15
C LEU A 739 17.56 2.50 14.63
N LEU A 740 16.66 1.57 14.96
CA LEU A 740 16.40 1.08 16.31
C LEU A 740 16.63 -0.43 16.35
N PRO A 741 17.19 -1.00 17.43
CA PRO A 741 17.28 -2.44 17.60
C PRO A 741 15.87 -3.04 17.65
N ARG A 742 15.66 -4.17 16.97
CA ARG A 742 14.40 -4.89 17.01
C ARG A 742 14.20 -5.59 18.35
N ALA A 743 12.95 -5.72 18.78
CA ALA A 743 12.58 -6.40 20.03
C ALA A 743 12.96 -7.90 20.05
N ASP A 744 13.05 -8.53 18.88
CA ASP A 744 13.51 -9.92 18.72
C ASP A 744 15.04 -10.07 18.77
N GLY A 745 15.79 -8.97 18.88
CA GLY A 745 17.26 -8.95 18.86
C GLY A 745 17.87 -9.22 17.48
N GLN A 746 17.06 -9.41 16.44
CA GLN A 746 17.52 -9.74 15.09
C GLN A 746 17.56 -8.49 14.20
N GLY A 747 18.66 -7.74 14.31
CA GLY A 747 18.91 -6.59 13.44
C GLY A 747 18.21 -5.31 13.89
N GLN A 748 17.83 -4.47 12.93
CA GLN A 748 17.35 -3.12 13.17
C GLN A 748 16.09 -2.81 12.37
N VAL A 749 15.30 -1.85 12.84
CA VAL A 749 14.10 -1.33 12.17
C VAL A 749 14.19 0.20 12.08
N GLY A 750 13.72 0.76 10.96
CA GLY A 750 13.70 2.21 10.73
C GLY A 750 12.52 2.89 11.41
N ASN A 751 12.79 3.97 12.14
CA ASN A 751 11.79 4.97 12.51
C ASN A 751 11.90 6.18 11.56
N PHE A 752 10.78 6.63 11.02
CA PHE A 752 10.72 7.69 10.00
C PHE A 752 9.84 8.84 10.46
N GLU A 753 10.45 10.02 10.61
CA GLU A 753 9.77 11.31 10.76
C GLU A 753 9.56 11.93 9.38
N VAL A 754 8.31 12.22 9.02
CA VAL A 754 7.90 12.62 7.67
C VAL A 754 7.29 14.01 7.70
N LEU A 755 7.91 14.94 6.95
CA LEU A 755 7.44 16.31 6.77
C LEU A 755 7.13 16.57 5.30
N MET A 756 5.84 16.68 4.97
CA MET A 756 5.39 17.06 3.63
C MET A 756 5.20 18.56 3.49
N VAL A 757 5.62 19.13 2.37
CA VAL A 757 5.50 20.56 2.14
C VAL A 757 4.13 20.90 1.58
N THR A 758 3.27 21.41 2.46
CA THR A 758 1.97 22.00 2.11
C THR A 758 2.07 23.50 1.89
N PRO A 759 1.06 24.15 1.28
CA PRO A 759 1.02 25.62 1.19
C PRO A 759 1.18 26.33 2.54
N ALA A 760 0.66 25.74 3.62
CA ALA A 760 0.84 26.26 4.98
C ALA A 760 2.31 26.20 5.41
N LEU A 761 3.00 25.08 5.16
CA LEU A 761 4.43 24.96 5.46
C LEU A 761 5.28 25.91 4.59
N SER A 762 4.97 26.02 3.30
CA SER A 762 5.63 26.98 2.40
C SER A 762 5.56 28.41 2.94
N ASN A 763 4.40 28.82 3.45
CA ASN A 763 4.24 30.13 4.07
C ASN A 763 5.08 30.29 5.36
N LEU A 764 5.15 29.27 6.21
CA LEU A 764 6.00 29.31 7.41
C LEU A 764 7.49 29.45 7.05
N ILE A 765 7.95 28.77 5.99
CA ILE A 765 9.32 28.91 5.49
C ILE A 765 9.54 30.34 4.98
N ARG A 766 8.63 30.86 4.14
CA ARG A 766 8.71 32.20 3.55
C ARG A 766 8.79 33.30 4.63
N GLU A 767 7.95 33.20 5.66
CA GLU A 767 7.85 34.17 6.76
C GLU A 767 8.88 33.97 7.88
N ASN A 768 9.81 33.02 7.74
CA ASN A 768 10.80 32.68 8.78
C ASN A 768 10.18 32.23 10.12
N LYS A 769 9.05 31.52 10.07
CA LYS A 769 8.33 30.97 11.24
C LYS A 769 8.55 29.46 11.39
N MET A 770 9.76 28.99 11.07
CA MET A 770 10.12 27.56 11.07
C MET A 770 10.05 26.89 12.46
N THR A 771 10.05 27.69 13.54
CA THR A 771 9.83 27.19 14.92
C THR A 771 8.45 26.56 15.11
N LEU A 772 7.47 26.87 14.26
CA LEU A 772 6.11 26.34 14.31
C LEU A 772 5.93 25.01 13.54
N ILE A 773 6.96 24.53 12.83
CA ILE A 773 6.88 23.29 12.04
C ILE A 773 6.48 22.07 12.88
N PRO A 774 7.01 21.84 14.11
CA PRO A 774 6.61 20.69 14.92
C PRO A 774 5.10 20.66 15.19
N SER A 775 4.49 21.80 15.54
CA SER A 775 3.04 21.91 15.76
C SER A 775 2.25 21.65 14.48
N LEU A 776 2.74 22.13 13.33
CA LEU A 776 2.13 21.86 12.04
C LEU A 776 2.14 20.36 11.71
N MET A 777 3.24 19.66 12.00
CA MET A 777 3.35 18.21 11.80
C MET A 777 2.32 17.43 12.62
N THR A 778 2.08 17.83 13.86
CA THR A 778 1.06 17.20 14.72
C THR A 778 -0.36 17.36 14.14
N ILE A 779 -0.66 18.50 13.52
CA ILE A 779 -1.96 18.75 12.88
C ILE A 779 -2.04 18.02 11.52
N GLY A 780 -0.91 17.92 10.81
CA GLY A 780 -0.79 17.32 9.48
C GLY A 780 -0.77 15.80 9.44
N LYS A 781 -1.02 15.09 10.56
CA LYS A 781 -1.06 13.62 10.58
C LYS A 781 -2.06 13.05 9.56
N LYS A 782 -3.22 13.69 9.41
CA LYS A 782 -4.28 13.24 8.48
C LYS A 782 -3.90 13.31 7.00
N ILE A 783 -2.93 14.15 6.65
CA ILE A 783 -2.44 14.28 5.28
C ILE A 783 -1.14 13.52 5.08
N GLY A 784 -0.71 12.71 6.07
CA GLY A 784 0.44 11.81 6.03
C GLY A 784 1.74 12.36 6.64
N MET A 785 1.73 13.53 7.29
CA MET A 785 2.89 13.92 8.11
C MET A 785 3.03 12.95 9.29
N ARG A 786 4.26 12.67 9.70
CA ARG A 786 4.54 11.73 10.79
C ARG A 786 5.58 12.33 11.73
N PRO A 787 5.17 12.84 12.90
CA PRO A 787 6.10 13.19 13.97
C PRO A 787 6.97 11.98 14.41
N PHE A 788 8.19 12.25 14.87
CA PHE A 788 9.15 11.21 15.25
C PHE A 788 8.63 10.25 16.32
N ASP A 789 8.01 10.80 17.38
CA ASP A 789 7.53 10.02 18.53
C ASP A 789 6.28 9.19 18.17
N ASP A 790 5.43 9.67 17.24
CA ASP A 790 4.32 8.86 16.73
C ASP A 790 4.84 7.61 16.01
N GLY A 791 5.91 7.76 15.22
CA GLY A 791 6.56 6.63 14.57
C GLY A 791 7.14 5.62 15.56
N LEU A 792 7.74 6.09 16.66
CA LEU A 792 8.18 5.22 17.75
C LEU A 792 7.00 4.47 18.38
N MET A 793 5.92 5.17 18.69
CA MET A 793 4.72 4.60 19.30
C MET A 793 4.08 3.52 18.42
N GLU A 794 4.07 3.72 17.10
CA GLU A 794 3.61 2.71 16.13
C GLU A 794 4.49 1.46 16.14
N LEU A 795 5.81 1.61 16.19
CA LEU A 795 6.75 0.49 16.27
C LEU A 795 6.59 -0.30 17.59
N VAL A 796 6.32 0.38 18.70
CA VAL A 796 6.03 -0.26 19.99
C VAL A 796 4.71 -1.04 19.94
N LYS A 797 3.64 -0.43 19.38
CA LYS A 797 2.34 -1.10 19.21
C LYS A 797 2.44 -2.32 18.29
N ALA A 798 3.28 -2.25 17.26
CA ALA A 798 3.57 -3.37 16.36
C ALA A 798 4.50 -4.42 16.99
N LYS A 799 4.98 -4.22 18.23
CA LYS A 799 5.95 -5.08 18.94
C LYS A 799 7.27 -5.27 18.20
N LEU A 800 7.64 -4.32 17.34
CA LEU A 800 8.91 -4.32 16.62
C LEU A 800 10.05 -3.74 17.44
N VAL A 801 9.74 -2.83 18.37
CA VAL A 801 10.68 -2.18 19.28
C VAL A 801 10.14 -2.27 20.70
N THR A 802 11.01 -2.47 21.70
CA THR A 802 10.57 -2.53 23.10
C THR A 802 10.23 -1.13 23.64
N PRO A 803 9.30 -1.02 24.61
CA PRO A 803 9.00 0.26 25.25
C PRO A 803 10.23 0.99 25.79
N GLU A 804 11.20 0.26 26.33
CA GLU A 804 12.44 0.80 26.90
C GLU A 804 13.31 1.48 25.85
N VAL A 805 13.49 0.83 24.69
CA VAL A 805 14.23 1.40 23.56
C VAL A 805 13.52 2.63 23.01
N ALA A 806 12.19 2.59 22.91
CA ALA A 806 11.40 3.73 22.48
C ALA A 806 11.52 4.91 23.46
N TYR A 807 11.38 4.67 24.76
CA TYR A 807 11.54 5.69 25.81
C TYR A 807 12.91 6.36 25.78
N GLN A 808 13.99 5.60 25.58
CA GLN A 808 15.35 6.15 25.49
C GLN A 808 15.56 7.06 24.26
N ARG A 809 14.78 6.84 23.19
CA ARG A 809 14.93 7.55 21.91
C ARG A 809 13.87 8.63 21.70
N ALA A 810 12.78 8.61 22.45
CA ALA A 810 11.68 9.56 22.37
C ALA A 810 12.14 10.99 22.67
N ARG A 811 11.51 11.97 22.01
CA ARG A 811 11.72 13.39 22.28
C ARG A 811 10.85 13.86 23.45
N SER A 812 9.62 13.36 23.50
CA SER A 812 8.68 13.48 24.62
C SER A 812 8.63 12.14 25.37
N LYS A 813 9.23 12.09 26.57
CA LYS A 813 9.29 10.86 27.36
C LYS A 813 7.95 10.49 28.01
N ASP A 814 7.14 11.48 28.34
CA ASP A 814 5.87 11.36 29.06
C ASP A 814 4.90 10.38 28.38
N ASP A 815 4.89 10.33 27.05
CA ASP A 815 4.02 9.45 26.26
C ASP A 815 4.44 7.96 26.35
N PHE A 816 5.68 7.68 26.73
CA PHE A 816 6.26 6.34 26.80
C PHE A 816 6.48 5.85 28.25
N GLU A 817 6.50 6.75 29.22
CA GLU A 817 6.65 6.42 30.64
C GLU A 817 5.63 5.38 31.15
N PRO A 818 4.33 5.43 30.78
CA PRO A 818 3.36 4.40 31.18
C PRO A 818 3.61 3.01 30.57
N LEU A 819 4.49 2.90 29.58
CA LEU A 819 4.75 1.67 28.84
C LEU A 819 6.00 0.92 29.35
N VAL A 820 6.83 1.54 30.18
CA VAL A 820 8.07 0.97 30.72
C VAL A 820 7.90 0.53 32.18
N SER A 821 8.73 -0.40 32.65
CA SER A 821 8.66 -0.86 34.04
C SER A 821 9.19 0.18 35.03
N ALA A 822 8.63 0.21 36.25
CA ALA A 822 9.12 1.09 37.32
C ALA A 822 10.61 0.85 37.63
N SER A 823 11.05 -0.41 37.60
CA SER A 823 12.46 -0.79 37.79
C SER A 823 13.40 -0.24 36.72
N PHE A 824 12.91 -0.06 35.49
CA PHE A 824 13.69 0.52 34.40
C PHE A 824 13.84 2.04 34.59
N LEU A 825 12.79 2.73 35.01
CA LEU A 825 12.84 4.16 35.33
C LEU A 825 13.79 4.45 36.50
N GLU A 826 13.69 3.67 37.58
CA GLU A 826 14.58 3.77 38.75
C GLU A 826 16.06 3.54 38.38
N GLY A 827 16.34 2.66 37.41
CA GLY A 827 17.70 2.38 36.95
C GLY A 827 18.30 3.41 35.98
N ILE A 828 17.52 4.39 35.50
CA ILE A 828 18.01 5.49 34.65
C ILE A 828 18.39 6.72 35.48
N ASP A 829 17.71 6.93 36.62
CA ASP A 829 17.96 8.07 37.51
C ASP A 829 19.11 7.84 38.52
N ALA A 830 19.63 6.61 38.60
CA ALA A 830 20.80 6.20 39.39
C ALA A 830 22.09 6.26 38.57
#